data_AF-A0A4R1HIU3-F1
#
_entry.id   AF-A0A4R1HIU3-F1
#
_cell.length_a   1.000
_cell.length_b   1.000
_cell.length_c   1.000
_cell.angle_alpha   90.00
_cell.angle_beta   90.00
_cell.angle_gamma   90.00
#
_symmetry.space_group_name_H-M   'P 1'
#
loop_
_entity.id
_entity.type
_entity.pdbx_description
1 polymer ?
#
loop_
_entity_poly.entity_id
_entity_poly.type
_entity_poly.pdbx_seq_one_letter_code
_entity_poly.pdbx_strand_id
1 'polypeptide(L)'
;MYSYYNHLRSALIFFAAISTAHASVVRMSIAFGDQPANDIYIELFDFAAPITVSNFLNYVENTSGEKRYDGSFIHRSIPGFVIQGGGFSYDPGLGDFGTTSAPHIITDPPITNEFDSSRSNVRGTIAMAKIDGDANSATSEWFFNLVDNAADLDSQNGGFTVFGQVLSNGMDLIDSIAGLATENLGGTFQDLPVFNYTSGSPVTAANLVTVNTTSSPYPPPFFITPAPLDFGLRVINTGPVEQTVTIQNISNKNLSFGLISGLDVLVPPYSIAADSCSSQIITPSSFCTLQISYTPTTPGLSEDTINIPSDDPTNPSIVFSVSGSGAPTTASLETNPVSLIDFGSVDIAGTADQQITIRNVGGGILQPGAIEFSGANASLFTIDASTSNCEGAQLAFTESCSFTVRLTPDTVGPKSATLLINASPNGQLNQLGLIGDVILPQPDLLISESIIDVGDTQAGTPKTATVTLANAGTLDLIFTDISISGTDAENFTSTNNCNLLAPDEFCQELITFTSSTTGTSSATLQVSTNDPDTPVSTVPIIATSSTDSDGVPDDIEAAGPNRGDGNQDGTPDSQQANVTTLLDLNGNYVTVAADPGTQFLGVSIDPNPAPETTPTAGGTTITFPNGFVSFLLDGIPVGSNTAISIFLPTNNPSVNSYFKYGWIPGDNPLIVSKHWYQFDFDGRTGAEIQENQIILHFVDGGFGDADLTPNGRIFDPGGPASINLGSSSSSSGGGCSLTTPRNKASRPIDMVVLLVLAVVLRLLRKRYATFENTHHKLP
;
A
#
# COMPACT_ATOMS: atom_id res chain seq x y z
N MET A 1 27.07 77.59 36.69
CA MET A 1 28.28 77.12 36.00
C MET A 1 27.99 75.70 35.53
N TYR A 2 27.86 75.32 34.26
CA TYR A 2 27.95 75.94 32.93
C TYR A 2 27.11 74.98 32.02
N SER A 3 25.96 75.41 31.48
CA SER A 3 25.68 75.71 30.05
C SER A 3 25.83 74.51 29.09
N TYR A 4 24.74 73.86 28.64
CA TYR A 4 23.82 74.17 27.51
C TYR A 4 24.33 73.76 26.10
N TYR A 5 23.54 72.91 25.40
CA TYR A 5 23.14 72.92 23.96
C TYR A 5 22.70 71.49 23.52
N ASN A 6 21.41 71.14 23.61
CA ASN A 6 20.37 71.19 22.55
C ASN A 6 20.68 70.41 21.26
N HIS A 7 19.99 69.27 21.04
CA HIS A 7 18.94 69.16 20.00
C HIS A 7 18.00 67.96 20.23
N LEU A 8 16.72 68.20 19.91
CA LEU A 8 15.54 67.36 20.03
C LEU A 8 15.65 65.99 19.33
N ARG A 9 14.99 64.95 19.87
CA ARG A 9 13.73 64.36 19.37
C ARG A 9 13.31 63.14 20.20
N SER A 10 12.00 62.98 20.37
CA SER A 10 11.29 61.96 21.15
C SER A 10 11.83 60.54 21.00
N ALA A 11 12.14 59.88 22.12
CA ALA A 11 12.25 58.43 22.18
C ALA A 11 10.96 57.89 22.82
N LEU A 12 9.98 57.52 21.98
CA LEU A 12 8.92 56.62 22.39
C LEU A 12 9.60 55.29 22.79
N ILE A 13 9.38 54.86 24.03
CA ILE A 13 9.70 53.51 24.47
C ILE A 13 8.74 52.58 23.71
N PHE A 14 9.21 51.99 22.62
CA PHE A 14 8.55 50.87 21.99
C PHE A 14 8.75 49.66 22.91
N PHE A 15 7.68 49.22 23.57
CA PHE A 15 7.60 47.85 24.07
C PHE A 15 7.64 46.95 22.83
N ALA A 16 8.82 46.43 22.48
CA ALA A 16 8.91 45.32 21.54
C ALA A 16 8.37 44.08 22.27
N ALA A 17 7.10 43.74 21.99
CA ALA A 17 6.61 42.41 22.25
C ALA A 17 7.49 41.46 21.45
N ILE A 18 8.31 40.65 22.13
CA ILE A 18 8.99 39.52 21.51
C ILE A 18 7.88 38.52 21.19
N SER A 19 7.37 38.59 19.97
CA SER A 19 6.52 37.54 19.40
C SER A 19 7.43 36.34 19.19
N THR A 20 7.23 35.28 19.97
CA THR A 20 7.73 33.95 19.65
C THR A 20 6.99 33.52 18.38
N ALA A 21 7.63 33.63 17.23
CA ALA A 21 7.05 33.17 15.96
C ALA A 21 7.12 31.64 15.92
N HIS A 22 5.95 31.04 15.76
CA HIS A 22 5.76 29.60 15.56
C HIS A 22 6.05 29.29 14.09
N ALA A 23 6.59 28.10 13.79
CA ALA A 23 6.57 27.60 12.42
C ALA A 23 5.09 27.39 12.03
N SER A 24 4.66 28.03 10.96
CA SER A 24 3.30 27.94 10.46
C SER A 24 3.12 26.59 9.79
N VAL A 25 2.17 25.79 10.26
CA VAL A 25 1.75 24.57 9.56
C VAL A 25 0.45 24.85 8.82
N VAL A 26 0.44 24.52 7.53
CA VAL A 26 -0.76 24.59 6.70
C VAL A 26 -1.27 23.18 6.48
N ARG A 27 -2.52 22.94 6.86
CA ARG A 27 -3.28 21.77 6.44
C ARG A 27 -3.86 22.07 5.06
N MET A 28 -3.50 21.24 4.10
CA MET A 28 -4.02 21.29 2.74
C MET A 28 -4.82 20.00 2.51
N SER A 29 -6.14 20.14 2.42
CA SER A 29 -7.06 19.07 2.10
C SER A 29 -7.17 18.93 0.59
N ILE A 30 -6.75 17.78 0.08
CA ILE A 30 -6.73 17.42 -1.34
C ILE A 30 -7.92 16.50 -1.62
N ALA A 31 -8.79 16.90 -2.55
CA ALA A 31 -9.89 16.06 -3.01
C ALA A 31 -9.71 15.70 -4.49
N PHE A 32 -9.90 14.42 -4.81
CA PHE A 32 -9.94 13.93 -6.17
C PHE A 32 -11.40 13.97 -6.65
N GLY A 33 -11.77 14.99 -7.41
CA GLY A 33 -13.17 15.22 -7.78
C GLY A 33 -14.08 15.38 -6.54
N ASP A 34 -15.15 14.61 -6.50
CA ASP A 34 -16.13 14.61 -5.40
C ASP A 34 -15.77 13.62 -4.25
N GLN A 35 -14.59 13.02 -4.26
CA GLN A 35 -14.14 12.11 -3.20
C GLN A 35 -13.86 12.86 -1.89
N PRO A 36 -13.98 12.19 -0.72
CA PRO A 36 -13.54 12.75 0.55
C PRO A 36 -12.09 13.26 0.48
N ALA A 37 -11.85 14.46 0.98
CA ALA A 37 -10.53 15.06 0.94
C ALA A 37 -9.57 14.37 1.92
N ASN A 38 -8.34 14.12 1.48
CA ASN A 38 -7.24 13.67 2.32
C ASN A 38 -6.32 14.84 2.65
N ASP A 39 -5.70 14.82 3.82
CA ASP A 39 -4.91 15.96 4.30
C ASP A 39 -3.41 15.72 4.09
N ILE A 40 -2.73 16.72 3.51
CA ILE A 40 -1.30 16.92 3.70
C ILE A 40 -1.04 18.05 4.68
N TYR A 41 0.05 17.93 5.43
CA TYR A 41 0.52 18.96 6.34
C TYR A 41 1.85 19.51 5.83
N ILE A 42 1.95 20.82 5.74
CA ILE A 42 3.12 21.53 5.21
C ILE A 42 3.68 22.42 6.32
N GLU A 43 4.92 22.18 6.72
CA GLU A 43 5.66 23.10 7.58
C GLU A 43 6.25 24.24 6.71
N LEU A 44 5.95 25.49 7.06
CA LEU A 44 6.46 26.66 6.36
C LEU A 44 7.75 27.19 7.03
N PHE A 45 8.62 27.76 6.21
CA PHE A 45 9.91 28.30 6.63
C PHE A 45 9.81 29.80 6.93
N ASP A 46 8.97 30.18 7.90
CA ASP A 46 8.56 31.57 8.19
C ASP A 46 9.73 32.55 8.37
N PHE A 47 10.88 32.08 8.87
CA PHE A 47 12.07 32.91 9.08
C PHE A 47 13.03 32.93 7.90
N ALA A 48 13.07 31.85 7.11
CA ALA A 48 14.04 31.69 6.05
C ALA A 48 13.54 32.26 4.72
N ALA A 49 12.21 32.27 4.51
CA ALA A 49 11.56 32.90 3.36
C ALA A 49 10.34 33.74 3.82
N PRO A 50 10.54 34.76 4.67
CA PRO A 50 9.44 35.49 5.32
C PRO A 50 8.50 36.22 4.36
N ILE A 51 9.00 36.79 3.26
CA ILE A 51 8.14 37.47 2.27
C ILE A 51 7.28 36.42 1.55
N THR A 52 7.87 35.29 1.20
CA THR A 52 7.23 34.18 0.48
C THR A 52 6.18 33.49 1.34
N VAL A 53 6.51 33.18 2.59
CA VAL A 53 5.57 32.57 3.54
C VAL A 53 4.43 33.51 3.87
N SER A 54 4.71 34.80 4.11
CA SER A 54 3.65 35.79 4.33
C SER A 54 2.72 35.92 3.13
N ASN A 55 3.27 35.84 1.91
CA ASN A 55 2.49 35.85 0.68
C ASN A 55 1.63 34.58 0.58
N PHE A 56 2.20 33.39 0.75
CA PHE A 56 1.48 32.12 0.69
C PHE A 56 0.33 32.06 1.72
N LEU A 57 0.59 32.43 2.98
CA LEU A 57 -0.43 32.47 4.03
C LEU A 57 -1.55 33.48 3.72
N ASN A 58 -1.26 34.58 3.03
CA ASN A 58 -2.28 35.53 2.61
C ASN A 58 -3.26 34.92 1.58
N TYR A 59 -2.82 33.95 0.77
CA TYR A 59 -3.71 33.19 -0.11
C TYR A 59 -4.43 32.05 0.61
N VAL A 60 -3.82 31.46 1.65
CA VAL A 60 -4.47 30.45 2.51
C VAL A 60 -5.66 31.05 3.26
N GLU A 61 -5.43 32.16 3.98
CA GLU A 61 -6.48 32.94 4.63
C GLU A 61 -5.96 34.35 4.91
N ASN A 62 -6.46 35.37 4.20
CA ASN A 62 -6.04 36.74 4.44
C ASN A 62 -6.65 37.34 5.70
N THR A 63 -6.19 38.53 6.08
CA THR A 63 -6.67 39.25 7.28
C THR A 63 -8.17 39.58 7.30
N SER A 64 -8.87 39.49 6.16
CA SER A 64 -10.32 39.65 6.05
C SER A 64 -11.09 38.32 6.15
N GLY A 65 -10.38 37.20 6.32
CA GLY A 65 -10.93 35.84 6.37
C GLY A 65 -11.24 35.23 5.00
N GLU A 66 -10.75 35.83 3.91
CA GLU A 66 -10.91 35.28 2.56
C GLU A 66 -9.82 34.24 2.29
N LYS A 67 -10.23 33.06 1.82
CA LYS A 67 -9.36 31.92 1.50
C LYS A 67 -9.31 31.73 0.00
N ARG A 68 -8.21 32.14 -0.62
CA ARG A 68 -8.07 32.20 -2.08
C ARG A 68 -7.54 30.91 -2.70
N TYR A 69 -6.90 30.05 -1.92
CA TYR A 69 -6.56 28.70 -2.35
C TYR A 69 -7.70 27.69 -2.21
N ASP A 70 -8.76 28.01 -1.46
CA ASP A 70 -9.93 27.14 -1.35
C ASP A 70 -10.66 27.04 -2.69
N GLY A 71 -10.84 25.82 -3.19
CA GLY A 71 -11.37 25.56 -4.53
C GLY A 71 -10.38 25.82 -5.67
N SER A 72 -9.09 26.05 -5.35
CA SER A 72 -8.03 25.94 -6.36
C SER A 72 -7.78 24.47 -6.71
N PHE A 73 -6.99 24.21 -7.75
CA PHE A 73 -6.68 22.85 -8.18
C PHE A 73 -5.24 22.71 -8.66
N ILE A 74 -4.76 21.46 -8.70
CA ILE A 74 -3.47 21.12 -9.31
C ILE A 74 -3.63 21.24 -10.81
N HIS A 75 -3.01 22.25 -11.41
CA HIS A 75 -3.21 22.61 -12.81
C HIS A 75 -2.11 22.08 -13.74
N ARG A 76 -1.03 21.54 -13.17
CA ARG A 76 0.09 20.94 -13.91
C ARG A 76 0.76 19.86 -13.06
N SER A 77 1.02 18.70 -13.66
CA SER A 77 1.71 17.57 -13.05
C SER A 77 2.73 16.99 -14.04
N ILE A 78 4.01 16.97 -13.65
CA ILE A 78 5.07 16.34 -14.44
C ILE A 78 5.70 15.23 -13.58
N PRO A 79 5.37 13.95 -13.84
CA PRO A 79 5.94 12.83 -13.11
C PRO A 79 7.46 12.85 -13.11
N GLY A 80 8.06 12.63 -11.95
CA GLY A 80 9.52 12.70 -11.78
C GLY A 80 10.09 14.11 -11.80
N PHE A 81 9.26 15.16 -11.71
CA PHE A 81 9.69 16.55 -11.61
C PHE A 81 8.91 17.31 -10.54
N VAL A 82 7.73 17.85 -10.84
CA VAL A 82 6.93 18.67 -9.91
C VAL A 82 5.42 18.51 -10.15
N ILE A 83 4.62 18.76 -9.11
CA ILE A 83 3.18 19.09 -9.25
C ILE A 83 2.94 20.54 -8.85
N GLN A 84 2.09 21.27 -9.57
CA GLN A 84 1.92 22.72 -9.44
C GLN A 84 0.45 23.12 -9.28
N GLY A 85 0.17 24.03 -8.34
CA GLY A 85 -1.16 24.43 -7.90
C GLY A 85 -1.29 25.91 -7.53
N GLY A 86 -2.44 26.29 -6.97
CA GLY A 86 -2.74 27.62 -6.44
C GLY A 86 -3.35 28.61 -7.45
N GLY A 87 -2.65 28.91 -8.56
CA GLY A 87 -2.95 30.05 -9.44
C GLY A 87 -4.34 30.16 -10.06
N PHE A 88 -5.14 29.11 -10.05
CA PHE A 88 -6.45 29.04 -10.71
C PHE A 88 -7.48 28.41 -9.78
N SER A 89 -8.71 28.89 -9.85
CA SER A 89 -9.86 28.25 -9.19
C SER A 89 -10.88 27.77 -10.20
N TYR A 90 -11.63 26.75 -9.81
CA TYR A 90 -12.75 26.26 -10.60
C TYR A 90 -14.04 26.97 -10.16
N ASP A 91 -14.74 27.60 -11.10
CA ASP A 91 -16.08 28.17 -10.89
C ASP A 91 -17.09 27.49 -11.85
N PRO A 92 -17.96 26.60 -11.35
CA PRO A 92 -18.98 25.94 -12.18
C PRO A 92 -19.99 26.92 -12.80
N GLY A 93 -20.07 28.16 -12.30
CA GLY A 93 -20.89 29.23 -12.89
C GLY A 93 -20.33 29.83 -14.18
N LEU A 94 -19.08 29.51 -14.56
CA LEU A 94 -18.40 30.05 -15.74
C LEU A 94 -18.39 29.09 -16.96
N GLY A 95 -19.03 27.93 -16.84
CA GLY A 95 -19.17 26.93 -17.91
C GLY A 95 -18.04 25.90 -17.97
N ASP A 96 -18.11 25.01 -18.97
CA ASP A 96 -17.16 23.92 -19.21
C ASP A 96 -15.70 24.42 -19.34
N PHE A 97 -14.76 23.61 -18.88
CA PHE A 97 -13.34 23.93 -18.83
C PHE A 97 -12.73 23.95 -20.24
N GLY A 98 -12.53 25.13 -20.82
CA GLY A 98 -11.87 25.29 -22.12
C GLY A 98 -11.53 26.75 -22.46
N THR A 99 -10.23 27.06 -22.63
CA THR A 99 -9.53 28.32 -23.02
C THR A 99 -10.03 29.69 -22.53
N THR A 100 -11.18 29.80 -21.87
CA THR A 100 -11.80 31.05 -21.40
C THR A 100 -12.43 30.97 -20.00
N SER A 101 -12.32 29.86 -19.25
CA SER A 101 -13.14 29.69 -18.03
C SER A 101 -12.48 29.13 -16.76
N ALA A 102 -11.14 29.04 -16.66
CA ALA A 102 -10.47 28.90 -15.36
C ALA A 102 -9.88 30.26 -14.96
N PRO A 103 -10.62 31.12 -14.24
CA PRO A 103 -10.08 32.41 -13.84
C PRO A 103 -8.87 32.19 -12.93
N HIS A 104 -7.86 33.04 -13.10
CA HIS A 104 -6.85 33.17 -12.06
C HIS A 104 -7.55 33.53 -10.75
N ILE A 105 -7.08 32.94 -9.65
CA ILE A 105 -7.49 33.42 -8.33
C ILE A 105 -7.11 34.89 -8.18
N ILE A 106 -7.74 35.59 -7.25
CA ILE A 106 -7.43 37.01 -7.01
C ILE A 106 -5.97 37.13 -6.55
N THR A 107 -5.09 37.61 -7.43
CA THR A 107 -3.65 37.73 -7.18
C THR A 107 -3.27 39.05 -6.55
N ASP A 108 -2.35 39.00 -5.60
CA ASP A 108 -1.59 40.14 -5.09
C ASP A 108 -0.39 40.49 -6.01
N PRO A 109 0.25 41.66 -5.84
CA PRO A 109 1.43 42.04 -6.62
C PRO A 109 2.60 41.05 -6.46
N PRO A 110 3.47 40.91 -7.49
CA PRO A 110 4.62 40.03 -7.41
C PRO A 110 5.57 40.33 -6.25
N ILE A 111 6.12 39.28 -5.64
CA ILE A 111 7.06 39.36 -4.53
C ILE A 111 8.53 39.22 -4.98
N THR A 112 9.43 39.78 -4.17
CA THR A 112 10.88 39.57 -4.37
C THR A 112 11.26 38.13 -4.07
N ASN A 113 12.06 37.51 -4.93
CA ASN A 113 12.57 36.15 -4.75
C ASN A 113 13.48 36.07 -3.52
N GLU A 114 13.29 35.06 -2.68
CA GLU A 114 14.08 34.78 -1.49
C GLU A 114 14.86 33.46 -1.63
N PHE A 115 15.25 33.10 -2.87
CA PHE A 115 16.02 31.89 -3.11
C PHE A 115 17.36 31.94 -2.37
N ASP A 116 17.76 30.80 -1.82
CA ASP A 116 18.99 30.60 -1.08
C ASP A 116 19.47 29.18 -1.33
N SER A 117 20.73 29.02 -1.72
CA SER A 117 21.32 27.72 -2.03
C SER A 117 21.35 26.74 -0.85
N SER A 118 21.16 27.22 0.38
CA SER A 118 20.99 26.36 1.56
C SER A 118 19.59 25.76 1.70
N ARG A 119 18.61 26.27 0.94
CA ARG A 119 17.22 25.78 0.84
C ARG A 119 16.97 25.34 -0.59
N SER A 120 17.46 24.15 -0.88
CA SER A 120 17.48 23.56 -2.22
C SER A 120 16.14 22.92 -2.60
N ASN A 121 15.80 22.92 -3.89
CA ASN A 121 14.62 22.25 -4.44
C ASN A 121 14.80 20.72 -4.48
N VAL A 122 14.66 20.08 -3.33
CA VAL A 122 14.77 18.62 -3.15
C VAL A 122 13.39 17.98 -2.93
N ARG A 123 13.28 16.65 -3.05
CA ARG A 123 12.01 15.94 -2.91
C ARG A 123 11.31 16.30 -1.59
N GLY A 124 10.00 16.52 -1.67
CA GLY A 124 9.15 16.84 -0.50
C GLY A 124 9.18 18.30 -0.05
N THR A 125 9.82 19.18 -0.82
CA THR A 125 9.77 20.63 -0.59
C THR A 125 8.67 21.30 -1.42
N ILE A 126 8.16 22.43 -0.93
CA ILE A 126 7.25 23.34 -1.68
C ILE A 126 7.98 24.64 -2.03
N ALA A 127 7.83 25.10 -3.27
CA ALA A 127 8.45 26.33 -3.79
C ALA A 127 7.48 27.18 -4.60
N MET A 128 7.74 28.48 -4.71
CA MET A 128 6.89 29.40 -5.49
C MET A 128 7.25 29.35 -6.98
N ALA A 129 6.24 29.18 -7.84
CA ALA A 129 6.40 29.23 -9.29
C ALA A 129 6.60 30.67 -9.78
N LYS A 130 7.26 30.81 -10.93
CA LYS A 130 7.63 32.09 -11.55
C LYS A 130 7.49 32.03 -13.07
N ILE A 131 7.41 33.22 -13.67
CA ILE A 131 7.44 33.43 -15.10
C ILE A 131 8.89 33.32 -15.56
N ASP A 132 9.10 32.67 -16.70
CA ASP A 132 10.43 32.51 -17.28
C ASP A 132 11.09 33.87 -17.57
N GLY A 133 12.37 34.00 -17.21
CA GLY A 133 13.17 35.22 -17.36
C GLY A 133 12.91 36.34 -16.35
N ASP A 134 11.95 36.20 -15.42
CA ASP A 134 11.71 37.17 -14.34
C ASP A 134 11.74 36.50 -12.96
N ALA A 135 12.86 36.72 -12.24
CA ALA A 135 13.08 36.11 -10.94
C ALA A 135 12.11 36.62 -9.85
N ASN A 136 11.52 37.81 -9.99
CA ASN A 136 10.67 38.43 -8.96
C ASN A 136 9.19 38.48 -9.35
N SER A 137 8.75 37.49 -10.14
CA SER A 137 7.40 37.45 -10.69
C SER A 137 6.42 36.58 -9.88
N ALA A 138 6.87 35.95 -8.78
CA ALA A 138 6.03 35.02 -8.01
C ALA A 138 4.82 35.74 -7.40
N THR A 139 3.63 35.16 -7.55
CA THR A 139 2.39 35.66 -6.94
C THR A 139 1.71 34.54 -6.16
N SER A 140 0.95 33.67 -6.82
CA SER A 140 0.00 32.74 -6.19
C SER A 140 0.16 31.29 -6.63
N GLU A 141 1.14 30.99 -7.47
CA GLU A 141 1.40 29.62 -7.94
C GLU A 141 2.56 29.02 -7.15
N TRP A 142 2.39 27.75 -6.75
CA TRP A 142 3.38 26.98 -6.01
C TRP A 142 3.50 25.59 -6.60
N PHE A 143 4.60 24.90 -6.33
CA PHE A 143 4.80 23.52 -6.73
C PHE A 143 5.48 22.69 -5.64
N PHE A 144 5.17 21.40 -5.59
CA PHE A 144 5.90 20.40 -4.79
C PHE A 144 6.93 19.69 -5.66
N ASN A 145 8.12 19.47 -5.10
CA ASN A 145 9.18 18.70 -5.73
C ASN A 145 8.94 17.18 -5.54
N LEU A 146 8.77 16.45 -6.64
CA LEU A 146 8.59 14.99 -6.65
C LEU A 146 9.93 14.24 -6.59
N VAL A 147 11.03 14.88 -6.97
CA VAL A 147 12.38 14.32 -6.89
C VAL A 147 13.36 15.44 -6.53
N ASP A 148 14.64 15.13 -6.43
CA ASP A 148 15.69 16.13 -6.23
C ASP A 148 15.96 16.91 -7.51
N ASN A 149 15.44 18.14 -7.57
CA ASN A 149 15.49 19.04 -8.74
C ASN A 149 16.55 20.16 -8.60
N ALA A 150 17.38 20.09 -7.57
CA ALA A 150 18.40 21.09 -7.24
C ALA A 150 19.29 21.48 -8.42
N ALA A 151 19.70 20.51 -9.25
CA ALA A 151 20.58 20.74 -10.37
C ALA A 151 20.01 21.73 -11.41
N ASP A 152 18.68 21.82 -11.51
CA ASP A 152 17.99 22.68 -12.46
C ASP A 152 17.37 23.89 -11.76
N LEU A 153 16.43 23.66 -10.84
CA LEU A 153 15.61 24.69 -10.19
C LEU A 153 16.41 25.65 -9.27
N ASP A 154 17.59 25.28 -8.78
CA ASP A 154 18.39 26.19 -7.95
C ASP A 154 19.25 27.14 -8.78
N SER A 155 19.49 26.83 -10.06
CA SER A 155 20.44 27.56 -10.91
C SER A 155 19.76 28.40 -11.99
N GLN A 156 18.54 28.08 -12.37
CA GLN A 156 17.78 28.80 -13.39
C GLN A 156 16.87 29.89 -12.81
N ASN A 157 16.62 30.94 -13.60
CA ASN A 157 15.73 32.05 -13.25
C ASN A 157 15.97 32.67 -11.84
N GLY A 158 17.24 32.71 -11.41
CA GLY A 158 17.64 33.19 -10.08
C GLY A 158 17.32 32.24 -8.91
N GLY A 159 17.02 30.98 -9.19
CA GLY A 159 16.64 29.92 -8.25
C GLY A 159 15.19 30.03 -7.77
N PHE A 160 14.48 28.92 -7.56
CA PHE A 160 13.09 28.92 -7.06
C PHE A 160 13.05 28.87 -5.53
N THR A 161 12.36 29.83 -4.91
CA THR A 161 12.32 29.95 -3.44
C THR A 161 11.54 28.79 -2.82
N VAL A 162 12.25 27.85 -2.21
CA VAL A 162 11.67 26.85 -1.31
C VAL A 162 11.26 27.54 0.00
N PHE A 163 9.99 27.40 0.36
CA PHE A 163 9.39 28.08 1.51
C PHE A 163 8.69 27.13 2.49
N GLY A 164 8.75 25.82 2.28
CA GLY A 164 8.28 24.83 3.22
C GLY A 164 8.60 23.40 2.81
N GLN A 165 8.15 22.45 3.63
CA GLN A 165 8.29 21.02 3.39
C GLN A 165 7.03 20.25 3.80
N VAL A 166 6.80 19.12 3.12
CA VAL A 166 5.70 18.21 3.39
C VAL A 166 6.06 17.32 4.58
N LEU A 167 5.12 17.14 5.51
CA LEU A 167 5.29 16.33 6.72
C LEU A 167 4.68 14.93 6.57
N SER A 168 5.15 13.98 7.39
CA SER A 168 4.60 12.63 7.52
C SER A 168 4.53 11.88 6.17
N ASN A 169 3.51 11.03 6.00
CA ASN A 169 3.10 10.36 4.77
C ASN A 169 2.44 11.30 3.73
N GLY A 170 2.51 12.62 3.89
CA GLY A 170 1.90 13.56 2.93
C GLY A 170 2.49 13.45 1.52
N MET A 171 3.72 12.95 1.40
CA MET A 171 4.33 12.67 0.11
C MET A 171 3.66 11.52 -0.65
N ASP A 172 3.07 10.55 0.04
CA ASP A 172 2.37 9.44 -0.61
C ASP A 172 1.11 9.97 -1.35
N LEU A 173 0.41 10.92 -0.74
CA LEU A 173 -0.72 11.62 -1.35
C LEU A 173 -0.30 12.57 -2.48
N ILE A 174 0.87 13.20 -2.38
CA ILE A 174 1.42 14.01 -3.48
C ILE A 174 1.85 13.14 -4.66
N ASP A 175 2.45 11.98 -4.40
CA ASP A 175 2.84 11.02 -5.43
C ASP A 175 1.61 10.41 -6.12
N SER A 176 0.49 10.22 -5.41
CA SER A 176 -0.74 9.73 -6.04
C SER A 176 -1.33 10.74 -7.03
N ILE A 177 -1.20 12.05 -6.77
CA ILE A 177 -1.55 13.11 -7.74
C ILE A 177 -0.64 13.02 -8.98
N ALA A 178 0.66 12.79 -8.78
CA ALA A 178 1.61 12.64 -9.87
C ALA A 178 1.37 11.38 -10.72
N GLY A 179 0.70 10.37 -10.15
CA GLY A 179 0.31 9.14 -10.84
C GLY A 179 -0.92 9.27 -11.74
N LEU A 180 -1.66 10.39 -11.69
CA LEU A 180 -2.82 10.60 -12.54
C LEU A 180 -2.44 10.81 -14.01
N ALA A 181 -3.33 10.41 -14.91
CA ALA A 181 -3.23 10.81 -16.31
C ALA A 181 -3.30 12.34 -16.44
N THR A 182 -2.56 12.88 -17.39
CA THR A 182 -2.56 14.32 -17.69
C THR A 182 -3.21 14.60 -19.03
N GLU A 183 -3.89 15.74 -19.11
CA GLU A 183 -4.58 16.19 -20.31
C GLU A 183 -4.07 17.55 -20.77
N ASN A 184 -4.01 17.71 -22.09
CA ASN A 184 -3.55 18.94 -22.72
C ASN A 184 -4.73 19.76 -23.20
N LEU A 185 -5.12 20.74 -22.39
CA LEU A 185 -6.17 21.71 -22.72
C LEU A 185 -5.62 23.02 -23.31
N GLY A 186 -4.31 23.05 -23.60
CA GLY A 186 -3.59 24.19 -24.16
C GLY A 186 -3.24 25.27 -23.13
N GLY A 187 -2.38 26.22 -23.54
CA GLY A 187 -1.92 27.30 -22.69
C GLY A 187 -1.15 26.81 -21.46
N THR A 188 -1.60 27.19 -20.27
CA THR A 188 -1.02 26.79 -18.97
C THR A 188 -1.44 25.39 -18.52
N PHE A 189 -2.44 24.78 -19.17
CA PHE A 189 -3.02 23.48 -18.79
C PHE A 189 -2.57 22.35 -19.73
N GLN A 190 -1.28 22.27 -20.05
CA GLN A 190 -0.73 21.25 -20.96
C GLN A 190 -0.55 19.88 -20.30
N ASP A 191 -0.31 19.87 -19.00
CA ASP A 191 -0.11 18.66 -18.20
C ASP A 191 -1.10 18.61 -17.03
N LEU A 192 -2.38 18.92 -17.28
CA LEU A 192 -3.41 19.00 -16.24
C LEU A 192 -3.71 17.60 -15.70
N PRO A 193 -3.39 17.26 -14.43
CA PRO A 193 -3.78 15.96 -13.88
C PRO A 193 -5.30 15.88 -13.76
N VAL A 194 -5.87 14.82 -14.30
CA VAL A 194 -7.32 14.59 -14.29
C VAL A 194 -7.65 13.29 -13.59
N PHE A 195 -8.65 13.36 -12.72
CA PHE A 195 -9.19 12.21 -12.00
C PHE A 195 -10.46 11.73 -12.69
N ASN A 196 -10.61 10.42 -12.88
CA ASN A 196 -11.82 9.80 -13.42
C ASN A 196 -12.34 10.51 -14.69
N TYR A 197 -11.44 10.71 -15.66
CA TYR A 197 -11.71 11.52 -16.85
C TYR A 197 -11.55 10.70 -18.13
N THR A 198 -12.47 10.92 -19.07
CA THR A 198 -12.40 10.32 -20.42
C THR A 198 -11.86 11.33 -21.42
N SER A 199 -10.74 10.98 -22.06
CA SER A 199 -10.03 11.86 -23.01
C SER A 199 -10.96 12.45 -24.08
N GLY A 200 -10.88 13.76 -24.27
CA GLY A 200 -11.70 14.53 -25.22
C GLY A 200 -13.04 15.03 -24.68
N SER A 201 -13.43 14.68 -23.45
CA SER A 201 -14.61 15.24 -22.79
C SER A 201 -14.33 16.63 -22.19
N PRO A 202 -15.33 17.48 -21.96
CA PRO A 202 -15.11 18.69 -21.18
C PRO A 202 -14.64 18.34 -19.75
N VAL A 203 -13.56 18.96 -19.27
CA VAL A 203 -13.14 18.79 -17.88
C VAL A 203 -14.13 19.51 -16.97
N THR A 204 -14.50 18.89 -15.85
CA THR A 204 -15.41 19.45 -14.83
C THR A 204 -14.77 19.41 -13.45
N ALA A 205 -15.39 20.03 -12.43
CA ALA A 205 -14.93 19.96 -11.03
C ALA A 205 -14.67 18.53 -10.56
N ALA A 206 -15.52 17.58 -10.95
CA ALA A 206 -15.42 16.17 -10.57
C ALA A 206 -14.17 15.48 -11.15
N ASN A 207 -13.49 16.12 -12.11
CA ASN A 207 -12.27 15.60 -12.71
C ASN A 207 -11.00 16.28 -12.19
N LEU A 208 -11.13 17.32 -11.37
CA LEU A 208 -9.99 18.09 -10.89
C LEU A 208 -9.50 17.57 -9.54
N VAL A 209 -8.19 17.65 -9.32
CA VAL A 209 -7.59 17.53 -7.99
C VAL A 209 -7.69 18.88 -7.30
N THR A 210 -8.74 19.06 -6.51
CA THR A 210 -9.04 20.32 -5.83
C THR A 210 -8.34 20.42 -4.48
N VAL A 211 -8.08 21.66 -4.10
CA VAL A 211 -7.31 22.03 -2.91
C VAL A 211 -8.19 22.91 -2.04
N ASN A 212 -8.30 22.55 -0.78
CA ASN A 212 -8.80 23.43 0.27
C ASN A 212 -7.72 23.60 1.33
N THR A 213 -7.55 24.81 1.82
CA THR A 213 -6.48 25.15 2.74
C THR A 213 -7.04 25.74 4.01
N THR A 214 -6.46 25.35 5.13
CA THR A 214 -6.77 25.98 6.39
C THR A 214 -5.48 26.24 7.15
N SER A 215 -5.22 27.52 7.42
CA SER A 215 -4.28 27.94 8.46
C SER A 215 -5.06 28.01 9.78
N SER A 216 -5.03 26.98 10.60
CA SER A 216 -5.67 27.06 11.92
C SER A 216 -5.25 25.93 12.85
N PRO A 217 -5.49 26.11 14.17
CA PRO A 217 -4.67 25.49 15.18
C PRO A 217 -5.36 24.16 15.59
N TYR A 218 -4.82 23.00 15.18
CA TYR A 218 -5.38 21.66 15.49
C TYR A 218 -4.55 20.90 16.56
N PRO A 219 -5.17 20.17 17.53
CA PRO A 219 -4.54 19.47 18.67
C PRO A 219 -3.94 18.09 18.29
N PRO A 220 -3.05 17.48 19.11
CA PRO A 220 -1.64 17.57 18.78
C PRO A 220 -1.03 16.42 17.98
N PRO A 221 -0.76 16.60 16.67
CA PRO A 221 0.24 15.76 16.06
C PRO A 221 1.60 16.12 16.67
N PHE A 222 2.36 15.11 17.03
CA PHE A 222 3.80 15.27 17.22
C PHE A 222 4.53 14.37 16.25
N PHE A 223 5.65 14.86 15.76
CA PHE A 223 6.46 14.17 14.79
C PHE A 223 7.72 13.66 15.47
N ILE A 224 8.02 12.39 15.24
CA ILE A 224 9.22 11.72 15.75
C ILE A 224 10.16 11.55 14.56
N THR A 225 11.34 12.15 14.60
CA THR A 225 12.34 11.98 13.54
C THR A 225 13.76 11.81 14.04
N PRO A 226 14.52 10.83 13.50
CA PRO A 226 14.08 9.72 12.63
C PRO A 226 13.40 8.60 13.43
N ALA A 227 12.47 7.86 12.81
CA ALA A 227 11.91 6.59 13.32
C ALA A 227 11.45 5.70 12.13
N PRO A 228 11.77 4.39 12.10
CA PRO A 228 12.54 3.60 13.08
C PRO A 228 14.03 4.00 13.13
N LEU A 229 14.76 3.53 14.16
CA LEU A 229 16.20 3.74 14.28
C LEU A 229 16.97 2.47 13.91
N ASP A 230 17.79 2.56 12.87
CA ASP A 230 18.79 1.54 12.57
C ASP A 230 20.20 2.09 12.84
N PHE A 231 20.89 1.49 13.79
CA PHE A 231 22.29 1.80 14.11
C PHE A 231 23.28 1.13 13.16
N GLY A 232 22.78 0.30 12.24
CA GLY A 232 23.52 -0.42 11.23
C GLY A 232 24.55 -1.35 11.85
N LEU A 233 25.56 -1.70 11.05
CA LEU A 233 26.69 -2.48 11.51
C LEU A 233 27.65 -1.59 12.32
N ARG A 234 28.06 -2.03 13.52
CA ARG A 234 29.01 -1.33 14.39
C ARG A 234 30.01 -2.29 15.00
N VAL A 235 31.29 -1.92 14.95
CA VAL A 235 32.36 -2.71 15.57
C VAL A 235 32.13 -2.77 17.09
N ILE A 236 32.17 -3.97 17.67
CA ILE A 236 31.97 -4.14 19.11
C ILE A 236 33.06 -3.44 19.91
N ASN A 237 32.70 -2.97 21.12
CA ASN A 237 33.63 -2.34 22.08
C ASN A 237 34.33 -1.05 21.59
N THR A 238 33.83 -0.37 20.56
CA THR A 238 34.38 0.93 20.09
C THR A 238 33.74 2.16 20.74
N GLY A 239 32.87 1.96 21.74
CA GLY A 239 32.13 3.03 22.43
C GLY A 239 30.71 3.19 21.91
N PRO A 240 29.89 4.02 22.60
CA PRO A 240 28.50 4.25 22.23
C PRO A 240 28.40 5.01 20.90
N VAL A 241 27.45 4.59 20.07
CA VAL A 241 26.95 5.39 18.95
C VAL A 241 25.58 5.88 19.34
N GLU A 242 25.37 7.19 19.24
CA GLU A 242 24.13 7.83 19.65
C GLU A 242 23.38 8.33 18.43
N GLN A 243 22.08 8.04 18.37
CA GLN A 243 21.16 8.69 17.45
C GLN A 243 20.16 9.50 18.26
N THR A 244 19.91 10.72 17.80
CA THR A 244 18.95 11.62 18.44
C THR A 244 17.66 11.59 17.66
N VAL A 245 16.59 11.28 18.37
CA VAL A 245 15.22 11.41 17.91
C VAL A 245 14.68 12.73 18.41
N THR A 246 14.16 13.52 17.49
CA THR A 246 13.46 14.76 17.78
C THR A 246 11.98 14.48 17.81
N ILE A 247 11.34 14.82 18.92
CA ILE A 247 9.91 14.72 19.12
C ILE A 247 9.37 16.15 19.13
N GLN A 248 8.83 16.59 18.00
CA GLN A 248 8.33 17.95 17.84
C GLN A 248 6.83 17.97 18.01
N ASN A 249 6.34 18.81 18.92
CA ASN A 249 4.92 19.12 19.00
C ASN A 249 4.58 20.07 17.84
N ILE A 250 3.98 19.54 16.77
CA ILE A 250 3.60 20.33 15.59
C ILE A 250 2.16 20.88 15.69
N SER A 251 1.60 20.85 16.90
CA SER A 251 0.25 21.30 17.17
C SER A 251 0.15 22.69 17.74
N ASN A 252 -1.09 23.11 17.97
CA ASN A 252 -1.42 24.31 18.72
C ASN A 252 -1.75 24.12 20.22
N LYS A 253 -1.68 22.90 20.75
CA LYS A 253 -1.90 22.62 22.17
C LYS A 253 -0.64 22.10 22.82
N ASN A 254 -0.54 22.30 24.12
CA ASN A 254 0.49 21.64 24.89
C ASN A 254 0.30 20.12 24.80
N LEU A 255 1.37 19.40 24.51
CA LEU A 255 1.44 17.96 24.51
C LEU A 255 2.22 17.53 25.75
N SER A 256 1.71 16.58 26.52
CA SER A 256 2.43 16.02 27.66
C SER A 256 2.85 14.58 27.40
N PHE A 257 4.10 14.28 27.73
CA PHE A 257 4.64 12.93 27.64
C PHE A 257 4.66 12.27 29.01
N GLY A 258 4.35 10.98 29.03
CA GLY A 258 4.58 10.12 30.19
C GLY A 258 6.07 9.86 30.42
N LEU A 259 6.38 8.86 31.25
CA LEU A 259 7.75 8.40 31.42
C LEU A 259 8.12 7.47 30.25
N ILE A 260 8.99 7.93 29.35
CA ILE A 260 9.52 7.13 28.25
C ILE A 260 10.31 5.96 28.84
N SER A 261 10.11 4.77 28.27
CA SER A 261 10.71 3.52 28.75
C SER A 261 10.31 3.10 30.18
N GLY A 262 9.24 3.70 30.74
CA GLY A 262 8.74 3.37 32.08
C GLY A 262 8.05 2.00 32.19
N LEU A 263 7.45 1.52 31.09
CA LEU A 263 6.80 0.19 31.00
C LEU A 263 7.59 -0.80 30.13
N ASP A 264 8.45 -0.29 29.26
CA ASP A 264 9.24 -1.06 28.29
C ASP A 264 10.69 -0.55 28.33
N VAL A 265 11.52 -1.20 29.14
CA VAL A 265 12.90 -0.76 29.40
C VAL A 265 13.80 -1.29 28.30
N LEU A 266 14.47 -0.37 27.58
CA LEU A 266 15.45 -0.76 26.55
C LEU A 266 16.49 -1.73 27.13
N VAL A 267 16.70 -2.83 26.43
CA VAL A 267 17.61 -3.90 26.82
C VAL A 267 19.00 -3.65 26.22
N PRO A 268 20.12 -3.86 26.97
CA PRO A 268 21.45 -3.81 26.39
C PRO A 268 21.54 -4.69 25.13
N PRO A 269 22.15 -4.19 24.04
CA PRO A 269 23.13 -3.08 23.99
C PRO A 269 22.54 -1.66 23.84
N TYR A 270 21.23 -1.47 23.92
CA TYR A 270 20.59 -0.16 23.85
C TYR A 270 20.49 0.51 25.23
N SER A 271 20.52 1.84 25.25
CA SER A 271 20.24 2.64 26.44
C SER A 271 19.80 4.06 26.06
N ILE A 272 19.09 4.74 26.96
CA ILE A 272 18.77 6.17 26.80
C ILE A 272 19.96 6.98 27.34
N ALA A 273 20.67 7.67 26.44
CA ALA A 273 21.80 8.52 26.80
C ALA A 273 21.33 9.88 27.34
N ALA A 274 20.28 10.44 26.75
CA ALA A 274 19.65 11.67 27.21
C ALA A 274 18.15 11.65 26.90
N ASP A 275 17.35 12.17 27.82
CA ASP A 275 15.91 12.30 27.67
C ASP A 275 15.49 13.68 28.15
N SER A 276 14.97 14.48 27.24
CA SER A 276 14.36 15.79 27.52
C SER A 276 12.86 15.80 27.31
N CYS A 277 12.26 14.63 27.06
CA CYS A 277 10.84 14.45 26.74
C CYS A 277 10.04 13.94 27.94
N SER A 278 10.58 12.99 28.72
CA SER A 278 9.84 12.36 29.82
C SER A 278 9.29 13.37 30.83
N SER A 279 7.99 13.21 31.14
CA SER A 279 7.26 14.07 32.09
C SER A 279 7.30 15.57 31.74
N GLN A 280 7.64 15.93 30.51
CA GLN A 280 7.61 17.31 30.04
C GLN A 280 6.28 17.65 29.39
N ILE A 281 5.96 18.94 29.45
CA ILE A 281 4.90 19.54 28.67
C ILE A 281 5.61 20.27 27.52
N ILE A 282 5.46 19.75 26.31
CA ILE A 282 6.00 20.36 25.10
C ILE A 282 4.96 21.34 24.57
N THR A 283 5.31 22.62 24.59
CA THR A 283 4.46 23.68 24.02
C THR A 283 4.37 23.56 22.50
N PRO A 284 3.33 24.14 21.88
CA PRO A 284 3.22 24.27 20.43
C PRO A 284 4.52 24.68 19.73
N SER A 285 4.84 24.03 18.62
CA SER A 285 6.06 24.24 17.81
C SER A 285 7.39 24.01 18.55
N SER A 286 7.34 23.57 19.81
CA SER A 286 8.52 23.19 20.57
C SER A 286 8.80 21.71 20.35
N PHE A 287 10.04 21.31 20.58
CA PHE A 287 10.44 19.93 20.52
C PHE A 287 11.12 19.54 21.81
N CYS A 288 11.17 18.24 22.04
CA CYS A 288 12.14 17.63 22.93
C CYS A 288 12.95 16.60 22.13
N THR A 289 14.07 16.21 22.68
CA THR A 289 14.94 15.20 22.10
C THR A 289 15.08 14.00 23.02
N LEU A 290 15.12 12.83 22.41
CA LEU A 290 15.47 11.56 23.02
C LEU A 290 16.71 11.02 22.32
N GLN A 291 17.80 10.83 23.05
CA GLN A 291 19.05 10.33 22.52
C GLN A 291 19.21 8.87 22.91
N ILE A 292 19.21 7.98 21.92
CA ILE A 292 19.37 6.55 22.11
C ILE A 292 20.81 6.17 21.78
N SER A 293 21.43 5.42 22.68
CA SER A 293 22.79 4.92 22.57
C SER A 293 22.80 3.42 22.30
N TYR A 294 23.60 3.01 21.32
CA TYR A 294 23.88 1.63 20.98
C TYR A 294 25.35 1.32 21.25
N THR A 295 25.62 0.36 22.15
CA THR A 295 26.98 -0.07 22.51
C THR A 295 27.09 -1.60 22.44
N PRO A 296 27.28 -2.18 21.25
CA PRO A 296 27.34 -3.63 21.10
C PRO A 296 28.62 -4.20 21.72
N THR A 297 28.47 -5.29 22.48
CA THR A 297 29.58 -6.02 23.10
C THR A 297 29.78 -7.42 22.52
N THR A 298 28.78 -7.92 21.79
CA THR A 298 28.78 -9.22 21.12
C THR A 298 28.45 -9.05 19.64
N PRO A 299 29.06 -9.83 18.73
CA PRO A 299 28.67 -9.83 17.33
C PRO A 299 27.22 -10.31 17.12
N GLY A 300 26.58 -9.83 16.06
CA GLY A 300 25.23 -10.25 15.65
C GLY A 300 24.15 -9.18 15.83
N LEU A 301 22.96 -9.47 15.30
CA LEU A 301 21.79 -8.59 15.31
C LEU A 301 21.24 -8.43 16.74
N SER A 302 20.90 -7.20 17.11
CA SER A 302 20.16 -6.85 18.31
C SER A 302 18.96 -6.01 17.89
N GLU A 303 17.77 -6.34 18.37
CA GLU A 303 16.54 -5.61 18.09
C GLU A 303 15.79 -5.37 19.39
N ASP A 304 15.13 -4.22 19.47
CA ASP A 304 14.28 -3.85 20.58
C ASP A 304 13.20 -2.85 20.11
N THR A 305 12.26 -2.52 20.98
CA THR A 305 11.27 -1.47 20.73
C THR A 305 11.33 -0.40 21.81
N ILE A 306 10.89 0.81 21.48
CA ILE A 306 10.74 1.88 22.45
C ILE A 306 9.34 2.46 22.38
N ASN A 307 8.75 2.63 23.56
CA ASN A 307 7.42 3.19 23.73
C ASN A 307 7.46 4.63 24.27
N ILE A 308 6.75 5.54 23.61
CA ILE A 308 6.59 6.95 23.96
C ILE A 308 5.12 7.20 24.33
N PRO A 309 4.76 7.16 25.63
CA PRO A 309 3.42 7.48 26.10
C PRO A 309 3.14 8.98 26.01
N SER A 310 1.97 9.37 25.51
CA SER A 310 1.56 10.77 25.37
C SER A 310 0.09 10.99 25.78
N ASP A 311 -0.32 12.23 25.96
CA ASP A 311 -1.72 12.63 26.13
C ASP A 311 -2.42 13.00 24.82
N ASP A 312 -1.79 12.72 23.66
CA ASP A 312 -2.46 12.77 22.36
C ASP A 312 -3.60 11.74 22.35
N PRO A 313 -4.88 12.16 22.24
CA PRO A 313 -6.02 11.25 22.23
C PRO A 313 -6.02 10.28 21.05
N THR A 314 -5.30 10.61 19.97
CA THR A 314 -5.20 9.78 18.76
C THR A 314 -3.99 8.85 18.79
N ASN A 315 -2.88 9.28 19.42
CA ASN A 315 -1.66 8.48 19.59
C ASN A 315 -1.19 8.46 21.07
N PRO A 316 -1.94 7.81 21.98
CA PRO A 316 -1.65 7.82 23.41
C PRO A 316 -0.34 7.09 23.78
N SER A 317 0.21 6.30 22.85
CA SER A 317 1.47 5.57 23.01
C SER A 317 2.03 5.27 21.62
N ILE A 318 3.13 5.91 21.22
CA ILE A 318 3.81 5.58 19.96
C ILE A 318 4.95 4.59 20.25
N VAL A 319 4.98 3.49 19.51
CA VAL A 319 6.06 2.50 19.57
C VAL A 319 6.84 2.53 18.27
N PHE A 320 8.16 2.61 18.35
CA PHE A 320 9.03 2.44 17.18
C PHE A 320 10.17 1.45 17.47
N SER A 321 10.70 0.82 16.43
CA SER A 321 11.77 -0.17 16.54
C SER A 321 13.16 0.46 16.56
N VAL A 322 14.06 -0.19 17.31
CA VAL A 322 15.51 0.08 17.28
C VAL A 322 16.24 -1.19 16.90
N SER A 323 17.15 -1.10 15.92
CA SER A 323 17.94 -2.22 15.44
C SER A 323 19.40 -1.84 15.24
N GLY A 324 20.27 -2.85 15.20
CA GLY A 324 21.70 -2.66 15.07
C GLY A 324 22.43 -4.00 15.17
N SER A 325 23.56 -4.12 14.48
CA SER A 325 24.35 -5.35 14.46
C SER A 325 25.79 -5.13 14.93
N GLY A 326 26.24 -5.97 15.86
CA GLY A 326 27.63 -5.99 16.31
C GLY A 326 28.54 -6.67 15.30
N ALA A 327 29.62 -6.00 14.91
CA ALA A 327 30.70 -6.52 14.09
C ALA A 327 31.92 -6.91 14.96
N PRO A 328 32.64 -8.00 14.65
CA PRO A 328 33.88 -8.32 15.35
C PRO A 328 34.94 -7.22 15.18
N THR A 329 35.87 -7.12 16.14
CA THR A 329 36.98 -6.13 16.08
C THR A 329 38.04 -6.46 15.04
N THR A 330 38.14 -7.73 14.64
CA THR A 330 39.00 -8.16 13.53
C THR A 330 38.26 -8.06 12.20
N ALA A 331 38.98 -8.06 11.09
CA ALA A 331 38.37 -8.13 9.76
C ALA A 331 37.43 -9.36 9.66
N SER A 332 36.33 -9.21 8.92
CA SER A 332 35.34 -10.27 8.75
C SER A 332 34.89 -10.32 7.29
N LEU A 333 35.17 -11.44 6.63
CA LEU A 333 34.76 -11.69 5.26
C LEU A 333 33.30 -12.13 5.22
N GLU A 334 32.50 -11.46 4.39
CA GLU A 334 31.17 -11.92 3.96
C GLU A 334 31.09 -11.85 2.43
N THR A 335 30.30 -12.72 1.82
CA THR A 335 30.04 -12.68 0.38
C THR A 335 28.55 -12.62 0.08
N ASN A 336 28.21 -12.02 -1.05
CA ASN A 336 26.89 -12.13 -1.66
C ASN A 336 27.05 -12.71 -3.08
N PRO A 337 26.44 -13.86 -3.40
CA PRO A 337 25.70 -14.76 -2.51
C PRO A 337 26.58 -15.40 -1.42
N VAL A 338 25.95 -16.00 -0.40
CA VAL A 338 26.65 -16.42 0.85
C VAL A 338 27.24 -17.84 0.79
N SER A 339 26.58 -18.79 0.11
CA SER A 339 26.93 -20.22 0.20
C SER A 339 26.78 -21.04 -1.07
N LEU A 340 25.92 -20.63 -2.01
CA LEU A 340 25.67 -21.36 -3.26
C LEU A 340 25.48 -20.36 -4.41
N ILE A 341 26.06 -20.69 -5.56
CA ILE A 341 25.84 -20.03 -6.83
C ILE A 341 25.27 -21.09 -7.77
N ASP A 342 24.08 -20.81 -8.28
CA ASP A 342 23.42 -21.65 -9.27
C ASP A 342 23.43 -20.92 -10.62
N PHE A 343 24.04 -21.57 -11.61
CA PHE A 343 24.09 -21.08 -12.99
C PHE A 343 22.89 -21.55 -13.83
N GLY A 344 22.00 -22.37 -13.26
CA GLY A 344 20.85 -22.94 -13.95
C GLY A 344 21.25 -23.93 -15.06
N SER A 345 20.37 -24.10 -16.03
CA SER A 345 20.64 -24.84 -17.25
C SER A 345 21.42 -23.98 -18.23
N VAL A 346 22.54 -24.50 -18.74
CA VAL A 346 23.45 -23.77 -19.65
C VAL A 346 23.72 -24.61 -20.88
N ASP A 347 23.49 -24.06 -22.06
CA ASP A 347 23.83 -24.74 -23.31
C ASP A 347 25.33 -25.02 -23.42
N ILE A 348 25.70 -26.18 -23.97
CA ILE A 348 27.09 -26.57 -24.18
C ILE A 348 27.88 -25.59 -25.06
N ALA A 349 27.20 -24.81 -25.90
CA ALA A 349 27.79 -23.80 -26.77
C ALA A 349 27.80 -22.38 -26.15
N GLY A 350 27.10 -22.19 -25.02
CA GLY A 350 26.94 -20.92 -24.33
C GLY A 350 27.88 -20.73 -23.15
N THR A 351 27.63 -19.68 -22.38
CA THR A 351 28.28 -19.39 -21.11
C THR A 351 27.27 -18.78 -20.15
N ALA A 352 27.45 -18.96 -18.85
CA ALA A 352 26.61 -18.32 -17.83
C ALA A 352 27.49 -17.56 -16.83
N ASP A 353 27.07 -16.36 -16.46
CA ASP A 353 27.82 -15.44 -15.60
C ASP A 353 27.04 -15.15 -14.31
N GLN A 354 27.73 -15.11 -13.19
CA GLN A 354 27.19 -14.76 -11.88
C GLN A 354 28.13 -13.78 -11.18
N GLN A 355 27.59 -12.70 -10.61
CA GLN A 355 28.38 -11.69 -9.91
C GLN A 355 28.50 -12.03 -8.42
N ILE A 356 29.72 -11.93 -7.89
CA ILE A 356 30.03 -12.13 -6.48
C ILE A 356 30.51 -10.82 -5.89
N THR A 357 29.97 -10.43 -4.75
CA THR A 357 30.44 -9.31 -3.95
C THR A 357 31.10 -9.82 -2.68
N ILE A 358 32.32 -9.36 -2.39
CA ILE A 358 33.02 -9.53 -1.12
C ILE A 358 32.86 -8.25 -0.31
N ARG A 359 32.47 -8.39 0.96
CA ARG A 359 32.33 -7.25 1.88
C ARG A 359 33.08 -7.51 3.18
N ASN A 360 33.70 -6.45 3.71
CA ASN A 360 34.25 -6.47 5.06
C ASN A 360 33.21 -6.05 6.08
N VAL A 361 32.78 -6.98 6.92
CA VAL A 361 31.83 -6.74 8.02
C VAL A 361 32.51 -6.72 9.39
N GLY A 362 33.83 -6.59 9.43
CA GLY A 362 34.63 -6.51 10.67
C GLY A 362 35.47 -5.24 10.75
N GLY A 363 35.91 -4.88 11.97
CA GLY A 363 36.60 -3.61 12.23
C GLY A 363 38.05 -3.52 11.75
N GLY A 364 38.69 -4.64 11.41
CA GLY A 364 40.03 -4.66 10.82
C GLY A 364 40.00 -4.47 9.29
N ILE A 365 41.13 -4.13 8.68
CA ILE A 365 41.25 -4.08 7.21
C ILE A 365 41.23 -5.51 6.67
N LEU A 366 40.27 -5.81 5.79
CA LEU A 366 40.17 -7.08 5.06
C LEU A 366 40.89 -6.93 3.71
N GLN A 367 41.79 -7.87 3.41
CA GLN A 367 42.41 -7.93 2.08
C GLN A 367 41.98 -9.23 1.41
N PRO A 368 41.17 -9.17 0.34
CA PRO A 368 40.90 -10.31 -0.51
C PRO A 368 42.23 -10.91 -1.02
N GLY A 369 42.40 -12.20 -0.79
CA GLY A 369 43.58 -12.96 -1.18
C GLY A 369 43.33 -13.76 -2.45
N ALA A 370 43.92 -14.95 -2.52
CA ALA A 370 43.72 -15.86 -3.65
C ALA A 370 42.25 -16.33 -3.70
N ILE A 371 41.66 -16.19 -4.89
CA ILE A 371 40.36 -16.76 -5.24
C ILE A 371 40.63 -17.98 -6.12
N GLU A 372 40.20 -19.15 -5.67
CA GLU A 372 40.52 -20.43 -6.30
C GLU A 372 39.27 -21.28 -6.52
N PHE A 373 39.28 -22.08 -7.57
CA PHE A 373 38.25 -23.09 -7.81
C PHE A 373 38.80 -24.48 -7.45
N SER A 374 37.98 -25.30 -6.80
CA SER A 374 38.30 -26.70 -6.49
C SER A 374 37.10 -27.61 -6.75
N GLY A 375 37.34 -28.92 -6.76
CA GLY A 375 36.31 -29.92 -7.06
C GLY A 375 36.35 -30.44 -8.50
N ALA A 376 35.37 -31.28 -8.85
CA ALA A 376 35.39 -32.10 -10.05
C ALA A 376 35.36 -31.30 -11.36
N ASN A 377 34.65 -30.17 -11.40
CA ASN A 377 34.49 -29.35 -12.60
C ASN A 377 35.10 -27.96 -12.48
N ALA A 378 36.05 -27.77 -11.57
CA ALA A 378 36.68 -26.47 -11.29
C ALA A 378 37.24 -25.76 -12.52
N SER A 379 37.75 -26.50 -13.51
CA SER A 379 38.32 -25.93 -14.74
C SER A 379 37.30 -25.27 -15.67
N LEU A 380 36.00 -25.50 -15.46
CA LEU A 380 34.93 -24.88 -16.24
C LEU A 380 34.56 -23.49 -15.73
N PHE A 381 34.98 -23.16 -14.51
CA PHE A 381 34.68 -21.88 -13.88
C PHE A 381 35.89 -20.96 -13.98
N THR A 382 35.65 -19.74 -14.41
CA THR A 382 36.68 -18.71 -14.58
C THR A 382 36.22 -17.39 -13.98
N ILE A 383 37.16 -16.52 -13.62
CA ILE A 383 36.85 -15.15 -13.20
C ILE A 383 36.99 -14.24 -14.43
N ASP A 384 35.97 -13.42 -14.70
CA ASP A 384 36.09 -12.36 -15.70
C ASP A 384 36.90 -11.19 -15.10
N ALA A 385 38.21 -11.18 -15.38
CA ALA A 385 39.14 -10.19 -14.83
C ALA A 385 38.77 -8.74 -15.22
N SER A 386 38.00 -8.52 -16.28
CA SER A 386 37.57 -7.16 -16.67
C SER A 386 36.53 -6.57 -15.72
N THR A 387 35.85 -7.42 -14.94
CA THR A 387 34.80 -7.06 -13.99
C THR A 387 35.30 -6.97 -12.55
N SER A 388 36.52 -7.45 -12.28
CA SER A 388 37.04 -7.57 -10.91
C SER A 388 37.69 -6.29 -10.42
N ASN A 389 37.30 -5.82 -9.24
CA ASN A 389 37.99 -4.76 -8.49
C ASN A 389 38.54 -5.25 -7.14
N CYS A 390 38.63 -6.56 -6.94
CA CYS A 390 39.11 -7.16 -5.69
C CYS A 390 40.63 -7.31 -5.59
N GLU A 391 41.36 -7.29 -6.70
CA GLU A 391 42.81 -7.50 -6.71
C GLU A 391 43.54 -6.33 -6.00
N GLY A 392 44.30 -6.65 -4.95
CA GLY A 392 45.05 -5.66 -4.16
C GLY A 392 44.17 -4.74 -3.31
N ALA A 393 42.85 -4.98 -3.26
CA ALA A 393 41.92 -4.19 -2.47
C ALA A 393 42.24 -4.26 -0.96
N GLN A 394 42.10 -3.13 -0.28
CA GLN A 394 42.20 -3.02 1.17
C GLN A 394 40.87 -2.53 1.69
N LEU A 395 39.97 -3.47 2.00
CA LEU A 395 38.60 -3.16 2.38
C LEU A 395 38.57 -2.78 3.86
N ALA A 396 38.40 -1.50 4.14
CA ALA A 396 38.06 -1.02 5.47
C ALA A 396 36.66 -1.50 5.88
N PHE A 397 36.26 -1.21 7.12
CA PHE A 397 34.95 -1.60 7.63
C PHE A 397 33.82 -1.12 6.69
N THR A 398 32.91 -2.03 6.33
CA THR A 398 31.78 -1.87 5.40
C THR A 398 32.10 -1.73 3.91
N GLU A 399 33.38 -1.57 3.53
CA GLU A 399 33.80 -1.53 2.13
C GLU A 399 33.67 -2.91 1.46
N SER A 400 33.46 -2.88 0.14
CA SER A 400 33.27 -4.06 -0.68
C SER A 400 34.05 -4.00 -1.99
N CYS A 401 34.21 -5.17 -2.60
CA CYS A 401 34.68 -5.35 -3.97
C CYS A 401 33.82 -6.44 -4.63
N SER A 402 33.80 -6.51 -5.96
CA SER A 402 33.05 -7.51 -6.71
C SER A 402 33.85 -8.05 -7.90
N PHE A 403 33.43 -9.22 -8.38
CA PHE A 403 33.96 -9.89 -9.56
C PHE A 403 32.89 -10.84 -10.13
N THR A 404 32.98 -11.16 -11.42
CA THR A 404 32.08 -12.11 -12.08
C THR A 404 32.74 -13.47 -12.21
N VAL A 405 32.03 -14.54 -11.85
CA VAL A 405 32.37 -15.93 -12.17
C VAL A 405 31.58 -16.37 -13.38
N ARG A 406 32.28 -16.95 -14.36
CA ARG A 406 31.73 -17.50 -15.61
C ARG A 406 31.85 -19.01 -15.63
N LEU A 407 30.76 -19.70 -15.91
CA LEU A 407 30.72 -21.11 -16.30
C LEU A 407 30.87 -21.20 -17.83
N THR A 408 31.93 -21.86 -18.29
CA THR A 408 32.16 -22.22 -19.70
C THR A 408 32.11 -23.74 -19.86
N PRO A 409 31.01 -24.29 -20.40
CA PRO A 409 30.84 -25.72 -20.56
C PRO A 409 31.79 -26.38 -21.56
N ASP A 410 32.10 -27.66 -21.35
CA ASP A 410 32.83 -28.50 -22.31
C ASP A 410 32.12 -29.82 -22.65
N THR A 411 31.20 -30.25 -21.79
CA THR A 411 30.51 -31.55 -21.82
C THR A 411 29.12 -31.41 -21.22
N VAL A 412 28.16 -32.17 -21.72
CA VAL A 412 26.78 -32.23 -21.18
C VAL A 412 26.76 -32.87 -19.78
N GLY A 413 25.78 -32.52 -18.97
CA GLY A 413 25.46 -33.06 -17.66
C GLY A 413 25.80 -32.11 -16.50
N PRO A 414 25.46 -32.51 -15.26
CA PRO A 414 25.54 -31.65 -14.10
C PRO A 414 26.98 -31.26 -13.81
N LYS A 415 27.20 -29.97 -13.55
CA LYS A 415 28.47 -29.38 -13.18
C LYS A 415 28.44 -28.95 -11.72
N SER A 416 29.49 -29.32 -11.00
CA SER A 416 29.70 -28.86 -9.64
C SER A 416 31.16 -28.54 -9.37
N ALA A 417 31.37 -27.45 -8.65
CA ALA A 417 32.66 -27.04 -8.15
C ALA A 417 32.48 -26.24 -6.85
N THR A 418 33.60 -25.83 -6.28
CA THR A 418 33.67 -25.04 -5.07
C THR A 418 34.52 -23.81 -5.35
N LEU A 419 33.98 -22.62 -5.07
CA LEU A 419 34.71 -21.36 -5.03
C LEU A 419 35.27 -21.15 -3.62
N LEU A 420 36.58 -20.98 -3.54
CA LEU A 420 37.34 -20.74 -2.31
C LEU A 420 37.84 -19.29 -2.34
N ILE A 421 37.40 -18.49 -1.37
CA ILE A 421 37.84 -17.10 -1.23
C ILE A 421 38.63 -16.99 0.07
N ASN A 422 39.94 -16.80 -0.05
CA ASN A 422 40.80 -16.51 1.10
C ASN A 422 40.92 -15.01 1.31
N ALA A 423 40.97 -14.56 2.57
CA ALA A 423 41.25 -13.17 2.91
C ALA A 423 42.18 -13.06 4.14
N SER A 424 42.98 -12.00 4.18
CA SER A 424 43.87 -11.66 5.31
C SER A 424 43.22 -10.59 6.20
N PRO A 425 43.59 -10.48 7.51
CA PRO A 425 44.82 -10.96 8.14
C PRO A 425 44.78 -12.37 8.78
N ASN A 426 43.65 -13.10 8.77
CA ASN A 426 43.50 -14.36 9.52
C ASN A 426 43.33 -15.63 8.65
N GLY A 427 43.58 -15.55 7.34
CA GLY A 427 43.33 -16.68 6.44
C GLY A 427 41.85 -17.08 6.42
N GLN A 428 40.97 -16.08 6.48
CA GLN A 428 39.53 -16.28 6.49
C GLN A 428 39.15 -16.94 5.17
N LEU A 429 38.59 -18.14 5.24
CA LEU A 429 38.15 -18.88 4.09
C LEU A 429 36.64 -18.83 4.03
N ASN A 430 36.09 -18.27 2.95
CA ASN A 430 34.70 -18.47 2.59
C ASN A 430 34.60 -19.48 1.45
N GLN A 431 33.60 -20.36 1.54
CA GLN A 431 33.40 -21.43 0.58
C GLN A 431 31.98 -21.36 0.01
N LEU A 432 31.89 -21.20 -1.30
CA LEU A 432 30.61 -21.21 -2.02
C LEU A 432 30.57 -22.44 -2.93
N GLY A 433 29.45 -23.17 -2.88
CA GLY A 433 29.15 -24.18 -3.88
C GLY A 433 28.83 -23.53 -5.22
N LEU A 434 29.29 -24.12 -6.31
CA LEU A 434 28.92 -23.77 -7.67
C LEU A 434 28.17 -24.95 -8.28
N ILE A 435 26.98 -24.72 -8.79
CA ILE A 435 26.19 -25.73 -9.52
C ILE A 435 25.68 -25.15 -10.84
N GLY A 436 25.47 -26.02 -11.81
CA GLY A 436 24.75 -25.72 -13.05
C GLY A 436 24.58 -27.02 -13.84
N ASP A 437 23.58 -27.10 -14.71
CA ASP A 437 23.39 -28.26 -15.57
C ASP A 437 23.72 -27.89 -17.01
N VAL A 438 24.66 -28.61 -17.64
CA VAL A 438 25.00 -28.33 -19.02
C VAL A 438 24.16 -29.19 -19.93
N ILE A 439 23.34 -28.58 -20.76
CA ILE A 439 22.47 -29.28 -21.70
C ILE A 439 22.95 -29.07 -23.14
N LEU A 440 22.47 -29.92 -24.05
CA LEU A 440 22.58 -29.61 -25.47
C LEU A 440 21.58 -28.50 -25.79
N PRO A 441 21.86 -27.62 -26.78
CA PRO A 441 20.85 -26.74 -27.32
C PRO A 441 19.62 -27.56 -27.69
N GLN A 442 18.48 -27.16 -27.18
CA GLN A 442 17.22 -27.87 -27.36
C GLN A 442 16.07 -26.87 -27.42
N PRO A 443 14.98 -27.21 -28.11
CA PRO A 443 13.72 -26.46 -27.99
C PRO A 443 13.11 -26.71 -26.61
N ASP A 444 12.35 -25.74 -26.08
CA ASP A 444 11.71 -25.83 -24.76
C ASP A 444 10.32 -25.19 -24.82
N LEU A 445 9.27 -25.99 -24.62
CA LEU A 445 7.88 -25.56 -24.70
C LEU A 445 7.44 -24.94 -23.36
N LEU A 446 7.09 -23.66 -23.41
CA LEU A 446 6.42 -22.96 -22.33
C LEU A 446 4.94 -22.72 -22.66
N ILE A 447 4.05 -23.03 -21.71
CA ILE A 447 2.61 -22.75 -21.80
C ILE A 447 2.24 -21.77 -20.69
N SER A 448 1.55 -20.68 -21.01
CA SER A 448 1.22 -19.63 -20.03
C SER A 448 0.20 -20.05 -18.96
N GLU A 449 -0.68 -21.01 -19.27
CA GLU A 449 -1.79 -21.43 -18.40
C GLU A 449 -1.68 -22.90 -17.97
N SER A 450 -1.94 -23.18 -16.69
CA SER A 450 -2.05 -24.54 -16.16
C SER A 450 -3.45 -25.14 -16.28
N ILE A 451 -4.47 -24.29 -16.50
CA ILE A 451 -5.87 -24.62 -16.78
C ILE A 451 -6.40 -23.56 -17.75
N ILE A 452 -7.12 -23.98 -18.79
CA ILE A 452 -7.82 -23.08 -19.71
C ILE A 452 -9.28 -23.02 -19.27
N ASP A 453 -9.66 -21.97 -18.55
CA ASP A 453 -11.06 -21.68 -18.23
C ASP A 453 -11.64 -20.74 -19.30
N VAL A 454 -12.55 -21.26 -20.11
CA VAL A 454 -13.26 -20.46 -21.13
C VAL A 454 -14.37 -19.62 -20.48
N GLY A 455 -14.76 -19.96 -19.25
CA GLY A 455 -15.86 -19.38 -18.49
C GLY A 455 -17.23 -19.81 -19.01
N ASP A 456 -18.25 -19.07 -18.57
CA ASP A 456 -19.66 -19.40 -18.85
C ASP A 456 -20.26 -18.65 -20.05
N THR A 457 -21.17 -19.30 -20.77
CA THR A 457 -21.88 -18.76 -21.93
C THR A 457 -23.25 -19.39 -22.12
N GLN A 458 -24.20 -18.63 -22.64
CA GLN A 458 -25.53 -19.16 -22.90
C GLN A 458 -25.49 -20.34 -23.88
N ALA A 459 -26.35 -21.35 -23.63
CA ALA A 459 -26.47 -22.51 -24.51
C ALA A 459 -26.62 -22.10 -26.00
N GLY A 460 -25.71 -22.61 -26.83
CA GLY A 460 -25.61 -22.34 -28.27
C GLY A 460 -24.74 -21.13 -28.65
N THR A 461 -24.26 -20.36 -27.68
CA THR A 461 -23.45 -19.16 -27.93
C THR A 461 -21.96 -19.47 -27.80
N PRO A 462 -21.13 -19.19 -28.83
CA PRO A 462 -19.69 -19.44 -28.75
C PRO A 462 -18.99 -18.47 -27.79
N LYS A 463 -18.06 -18.99 -26.99
CA LYS A 463 -17.15 -18.19 -26.15
C LYS A 463 -15.71 -18.66 -26.36
N THR A 464 -14.74 -17.75 -26.19
CA THR A 464 -13.34 -18.02 -26.52
C THR A 464 -12.39 -17.66 -25.37
N ALA A 465 -11.32 -18.43 -25.23
CA ALA A 465 -10.16 -18.13 -24.39
C ALA A 465 -8.86 -18.32 -25.20
N THR A 466 -7.78 -17.65 -24.80
CA THR A 466 -6.47 -17.76 -25.45
C THR A 466 -5.45 -18.42 -24.52
N VAL A 467 -4.59 -19.27 -25.07
CA VAL A 467 -3.42 -19.86 -24.40
C VAL A 467 -2.17 -19.49 -25.20
N THR A 468 -1.10 -19.06 -24.53
CA THR A 468 0.18 -18.72 -25.18
C THR A 468 1.13 -19.90 -25.10
N LEU A 469 1.67 -20.28 -26.26
CA LEU A 469 2.71 -21.29 -26.43
C LEU A 469 3.99 -20.57 -26.85
N ALA A 470 5.08 -20.73 -26.10
CA ALA A 470 6.35 -20.05 -26.35
C ALA A 470 7.51 -21.04 -26.42
N ASN A 471 8.57 -20.65 -27.13
CA ASN A 471 9.84 -21.37 -27.13
C ASN A 471 10.85 -20.66 -26.24
N ALA A 472 11.10 -21.22 -25.06
CA ALA A 472 12.13 -20.75 -24.13
C ALA A 472 13.51 -21.36 -24.42
N GLY A 473 13.59 -22.27 -25.41
CA GLY A 473 14.79 -22.99 -25.78
C GLY A 473 15.60 -22.25 -26.82
N THR A 474 16.72 -22.87 -27.21
CA THR A 474 17.72 -22.26 -28.11
C THR A 474 17.74 -22.87 -29.50
N LEU A 475 16.89 -23.86 -29.76
CA LEU A 475 16.59 -24.39 -31.09
C LEU A 475 15.11 -24.22 -31.44
N ASP A 476 14.78 -24.30 -32.72
CA ASP A 476 13.40 -24.21 -33.21
C ASP A 476 12.50 -25.28 -32.56
N LEU A 477 11.42 -24.82 -31.91
CA LEU A 477 10.34 -25.65 -31.39
C LEU A 477 9.33 -25.91 -32.51
N ILE A 478 9.14 -27.18 -32.85
CA ILE A 478 8.30 -27.67 -33.94
C ILE A 478 7.08 -28.37 -33.33
N PHE A 479 5.89 -27.91 -33.70
CA PHE A 479 4.63 -28.50 -33.29
C PHE A 479 4.27 -29.64 -34.23
N THR A 480 4.00 -30.81 -33.67
CA THR A 480 3.63 -32.03 -34.42
C THR A 480 2.13 -32.31 -34.35
N ASP A 481 1.48 -31.95 -33.25
CA ASP A 481 0.03 -32.03 -33.08
C ASP A 481 -0.44 -31.02 -32.02
N ILE A 482 -1.55 -30.34 -32.31
CA ILE A 482 -2.32 -29.58 -31.32
C ILE A 482 -3.76 -30.05 -31.48
N SER A 483 -4.26 -30.76 -30.48
CA SER A 483 -5.57 -31.40 -30.55
C SER A 483 -6.32 -31.28 -29.22
N ILE A 484 -7.65 -31.37 -29.29
CA ILE A 484 -8.51 -31.40 -28.10
C ILE A 484 -9.10 -32.80 -27.99
N SER A 485 -9.01 -33.37 -26.79
CA SER A 485 -9.56 -34.69 -26.45
C SER A 485 -10.23 -34.66 -25.09
N GLY A 486 -10.93 -35.74 -24.69
CA GLY A 486 -11.62 -35.83 -23.41
C GLY A 486 -13.12 -36.11 -23.55
N THR A 487 -13.85 -35.92 -22.46
CA THR A 487 -15.27 -36.29 -22.32
C THR A 487 -16.18 -35.47 -23.23
N ASP A 488 -15.98 -34.14 -23.26
CA ASP A 488 -16.85 -33.20 -23.97
C ASP A 488 -16.08 -32.47 -25.10
N ALA A 489 -15.06 -33.13 -25.67
CA ALA A 489 -14.14 -32.54 -26.64
C ALA A 489 -14.84 -31.98 -27.89
N GLU A 490 -16.01 -32.53 -28.25
CA GLU A 490 -16.84 -32.06 -29.36
C GLU A 490 -17.39 -30.64 -29.17
N ASN A 491 -17.44 -30.15 -27.93
CA ASN A 491 -17.89 -28.79 -27.61
C ASN A 491 -16.77 -27.75 -27.74
N PHE A 492 -15.53 -28.18 -28.01
CA PHE A 492 -14.36 -27.31 -28.07
C PHE A 492 -13.65 -27.40 -29.41
N THR A 493 -13.11 -26.27 -29.87
CA THR A 493 -12.24 -26.20 -31.06
C THR A 493 -11.04 -25.32 -30.78
N SER A 494 -9.90 -25.62 -31.41
CA SER A 494 -8.69 -24.78 -31.37
C SER A 494 -8.37 -24.22 -32.76
N THR A 495 -7.67 -23.08 -32.81
CA THR A 495 -7.18 -22.51 -34.08
C THR A 495 -6.13 -23.37 -34.76
N ASN A 496 -5.27 -24.05 -33.99
CA ASN A 496 -4.16 -24.85 -34.45
C ASN A 496 -3.28 -24.09 -35.46
N ASN A 497 -2.83 -22.91 -35.05
CA ASN A 497 -2.06 -21.98 -35.88
C ASN A 497 -0.56 -21.99 -35.54
N CYS A 498 -0.14 -22.63 -34.45
CA CYS A 498 1.28 -22.77 -34.10
C CYS A 498 1.93 -23.93 -34.87
N ASN A 499 3.03 -23.65 -35.58
CA ASN A 499 3.72 -24.65 -36.41
C ASN A 499 5.21 -24.76 -36.05
N LEU A 500 5.92 -23.64 -36.05
CA LEU A 500 7.32 -23.54 -35.69
C LEU A 500 7.52 -22.22 -34.94
N LEU A 501 8.25 -22.27 -33.84
CA LEU A 501 8.68 -21.11 -33.07
C LEU A 501 10.20 -21.11 -32.97
N ALA A 502 10.84 -20.06 -33.48
CA ALA A 502 12.27 -19.84 -33.24
C ALA A 502 12.52 -19.53 -31.75
N PRO A 503 13.78 -19.52 -31.27
CA PRO A 503 14.10 -19.10 -29.91
C PRO A 503 13.49 -17.74 -29.56
N ASP A 504 12.92 -17.63 -28.36
CA ASP A 504 12.21 -16.45 -27.83
C ASP A 504 10.92 -16.05 -28.57
N GLU A 505 10.44 -16.85 -29.54
CA GLU A 505 9.14 -16.62 -30.19
C GLU A 505 7.98 -17.26 -29.43
N PHE A 506 6.78 -16.69 -29.64
CA PHE A 506 5.54 -17.21 -29.08
C PHE A 506 4.41 -17.19 -30.11
N CYS A 507 3.40 -18.01 -29.86
CA CYS A 507 2.17 -18.12 -30.63
C CYS A 507 0.96 -18.22 -29.68
N GLN A 508 -0.18 -17.68 -30.11
CA GLN A 508 -1.42 -17.70 -29.35
C GLN A 508 -2.41 -18.66 -30.00
N GLU A 509 -2.85 -19.66 -29.25
CA GLU A 509 -3.92 -20.57 -29.62
C GLU A 509 -5.25 -20.07 -29.04
N LEU A 510 -6.27 -19.97 -29.87
CA LEU A 510 -7.63 -19.59 -29.48
C LEU A 510 -8.48 -20.84 -29.32
N ILE A 511 -8.97 -21.07 -28.11
CA ILE A 511 -9.92 -22.14 -27.77
C ILE A 511 -11.34 -21.58 -27.81
N THR A 512 -12.21 -22.16 -28.63
CA THR A 512 -13.63 -21.79 -28.73
C THR A 512 -14.49 -22.90 -28.14
N PHE A 513 -15.34 -22.56 -27.17
CA PHE A 513 -16.36 -23.44 -26.60
C PHE A 513 -17.73 -23.11 -27.18
N THR A 514 -18.52 -24.13 -27.51
CA THR A 514 -19.95 -24.00 -27.86
C THR A 514 -20.68 -25.29 -27.48
N SER A 515 -21.58 -25.23 -26.51
CA SER A 515 -22.46 -26.34 -26.13
C SER A 515 -23.93 -25.98 -26.41
N SER A 516 -24.73 -26.93 -26.88
CA SER A 516 -26.18 -26.76 -27.07
C SER A 516 -27.02 -27.08 -25.82
N THR A 517 -26.39 -27.59 -24.76
CA THR A 517 -27.04 -27.97 -23.50
C THR A 517 -26.37 -27.24 -22.34
N THR A 518 -27.15 -26.95 -21.30
CA THR A 518 -26.61 -26.38 -20.06
C THR A 518 -25.83 -27.42 -19.26
N GLY A 519 -24.93 -26.96 -18.40
CA GLY A 519 -23.99 -27.75 -17.59
C GLY A 519 -22.52 -27.43 -17.89
N THR A 520 -21.64 -27.95 -17.04
CA THR A 520 -20.17 -27.84 -17.20
C THR A 520 -19.67 -28.88 -18.21
N SER A 521 -18.84 -28.43 -19.14
CA SER A 521 -18.09 -29.27 -20.08
C SER A 521 -16.60 -29.27 -19.74
N SER A 522 -15.94 -30.40 -19.96
CA SER A 522 -14.50 -30.57 -19.71
C SER A 522 -13.81 -31.29 -20.86
N ALA A 523 -12.62 -30.81 -21.21
CA ALA A 523 -11.76 -31.40 -22.23
C ALA A 523 -10.28 -31.21 -21.85
N THR A 524 -9.38 -31.58 -22.75
CA THR A 524 -7.94 -31.46 -22.57
C THR A 524 -7.32 -31.02 -23.90
N LEU A 525 -6.59 -29.90 -23.87
CA LEU A 525 -5.70 -29.48 -24.95
C LEU A 525 -4.43 -30.33 -24.85
N GLN A 526 -4.09 -31.05 -25.90
CA GLN A 526 -2.85 -31.78 -26.03
C GLN A 526 -1.95 -31.05 -27.05
N VAL A 527 -0.74 -30.71 -26.63
CA VAL A 527 0.29 -30.06 -27.44
C VAL A 527 1.47 -31.02 -27.54
N SER A 528 1.80 -31.47 -28.75
CA SER A 528 2.92 -32.38 -29.01
C SER A 528 3.99 -31.69 -29.83
N THR A 529 5.24 -31.69 -29.36
CA THR A 529 6.36 -30.94 -29.96
C THR A 529 7.62 -31.81 -30.09
N ASN A 530 8.69 -31.22 -30.63
CA ASN A 530 10.04 -31.78 -30.61
C ASN A 530 10.85 -31.41 -29.35
N ASP A 531 10.21 -30.83 -28.33
CA ASP A 531 10.82 -30.63 -27.01
C ASP A 531 11.20 -32.00 -26.42
N PRO A 532 12.49 -32.26 -26.12
CA PRO A 532 12.93 -33.55 -25.58
C PRO A 532 12.48 -33.79 -24.14
N ASP A 533 12.24 -32.74 -23.36
CA ASP A 533 11.84 -32.80 -21.96
C ASP A 533 10.32 -32.89 -21.83
N THR A 534 9.59 -32.13 -22.67
CA THR A 534 8.12 -32.12 -22.71
C THR A 534 7.55 -32.41 -24.11
N PRO A 535 7.80 -33.61 -24.68
CA PRO A 535 7.38 -33.92 -26.05
C PRO A 535 5.85 -33.95 -26.23
N VAL A 536 5.12 -34.14 -25.12
CA VAL A 536 3.66 -34.02 -25.07
C VAL A 536 3.28 -33.33 -23.76
N SER A 537 2.58 -32.21 -23.87
CA SER A 537 2.02 -31.44 -22.76
C SER A 537 0.49 -31.43 -22.87
N THR A 538 -0.19 -31.52 -21.73
CA THR A 538 -1.66 -31.53 -21.66
C THR A 538 -2.15 -30.46 -20.70
N VAL A 539 -3.11 -29.65 -21.15
CA VAL A 539 -3.74 -28.59 -20.34
C VAL A 539 -5.24 -28.88 -20.24
N PRO A 540 -5.81 -29.01 -19.03
CA PRO A 540 -7.25 -29.17 -18.87
C PRO A 540 -7.99 -27.93 -19.35
N ILE A 541 -9.12 -28.16 -20.03
CA ILE A 541 -10.05 -27.12 -20.49
C ILE A 541 -11.36 -27.29 -19.73
N ILE A 542 -11.87 -26.20 -19.16
CA ILE A 542 -13.20 -26.16 -18.54
C ILE A 542 -14.02 -25.03 -19.15
N ALA A 543 -15.32 -25.26 -19.27
CA ALA A 543 -16.29 -24.24 -19.66
C ALA A 543 -17.66 -24.60 -19.10
N THR A 544 -18.48 -23.60 -18.85
CA THR A 544 -19.87 -23.80 -18.44
C THR A 544 -20.80 -23.28 -19.52
N SER A 545 -21.94 -23.93 -19.68
CA SER A 545 -23.07 -23.31 -20.35
C SER A 545 -24.26 -23.25 -19.41
N SER A 546 -24.82 -22.07 -19.22
CA SER A 546 -25.99 -21.83 -18.37
C SER A 546 -27.09 -21.12 -19.16
N THR A 547 -28.25 -20.91 -18.52
CA THR A 547 -29.36 -20.19 -19.12
C THR A 547 -29.12 -18.67 -19.15
N ASP A 548 -28.43 -18.12 -18.15
CA ASP A 548 -28.28 -16.67 -17.90
C ASP A 548 -26.82 -16.17 -17.88
N SER A 549 -25.84 -17.06 -18.05
CA SER A 549 -24.42 -16.76 -18.26
C SER A 549 -23.72 -16.06 -17.09
N ASP A 550 -24.20 -16.29 -15.86
CA ASP A 550 -23.69 -15.64 -14.66
C ASP A 550 -22.40 -16.27 -14.10
N GLY A 551 -21.97 -17.41 -14.64
CA GLY A 551 -20.81 -18.17 -14.14
C GLY A 551 -21.17 -19.43 -13.36
N VAL A 552 -22.43 -19.60 -12.96
CA VAL A 552 -22.90 -20.72 -12.14
C VAL A 552 -23.75 -21.68 -12.98
N PRO A 553 -23.49 -23.00 -12.94
CA PRO A 553 -24.31 -23.97 -13.67
C PRO A 553 -25.75 -24.06 -13.12
N ASP A 554 -26.74 -24.12 -14.03
CA ASP A 554 -28.18 -24.26 -13.69
C ASP A 554 -28.49 -25.40 -12.69
N ASP A 555 -27.73 -26.51 -12.71
CA ASP A 555 -27.96 -27.65 -11.82
C ASP A 555 -27.51 -27.40 -10.38
N ILE A 556 -26.49 -26.55 -10.18
CA ILE A 556 -26.07 -26.06 -8.87
C ILE A 556 -27.15 -25.14 -8.30
N GLU A 557 -27.63 -24.19 -9.09
CA GLU A 557 -28.66 -23.25 -8.65
C GLU A 557 -29.99 -23.96 -8.34
N ALA A 558 -30.43 -24.88 -9.21
CA ALA A 558 -31.65 -25.64 -9.01
C ALA A 558 -31.61 -26.52 -7.73
N ALA A 559 -30.42 -26.92 -7.28
CA ALA A 559 -30.21 -27.67 -6.05
C ALA A 559 -30.16 -26.78 -4.79
N GLY A 560 -30.16 -25.45 -4.98
CA GLY A 560 -30.16 -24.44 -3.93
C GLY A 560 -31.44 -24.38 -3.07
N PRO A 561 -31.46 -23.49 -2.06
CA PRO A 561 -32.58 -23.32 -1.14
C PRO A 561 -33.90 -23.03 -1.88
N ASN A 562 -35.02 -23.36 -1.22
CA ASN A 562 -36.39 -23.10 -1.70
C ASN A 562 -36.71 -23.65 -3.11
N ARG A 563 -35.99 -24.69 -3.56
CA ARG A 563 -36.07 -25.28 -4.92
C ARG A 563 -35.43 -24.40 -5.99
N GLY A 564 -34.28 -23.83 -5.66
CA GLY A 564 -33.50 -22.95 -6.53
C GLY A 564 -34.07 -21.54 -6.67
N ASP A 565 -34.73 -21.04 -5.63
CA ASP A 565 -35.25 -19.66 -5.53
C ASP A 565 -34.70 -19.09 -4.21
N GLY A 566 -33.40 -18.80 -4.21
CA GLY A 566 -32.65 -18.46 -3.01
C GLY A 566 -33.11 -17.13 -2.40
N ASN A 567 -33.50 -16.17 -3.25
CA ASN A 567 -33.99 -14.86 -2.84
C ASN A 567 -35.50 -14.82 -2.52
N GLN A 568 -36.24 -15.90 -2.83
CA GLN A 568 -37.68 -16.08 -2.58
C GLN A 568 -38.58 -15.06 -3.30
N ASP A 569 -38.21 -14.62 -4.50
CA ASP A 569 -39.04 -13.72 -5.30
C ASP A 569 -40.10 -14.45 -6.16
N GLY A 570 -40.03 -15.79 -6.21
CA GLY A 570 -40.96 -16.66 -6.93
C GLY A 570 -40.48 -17.06 -8.33
N THR A 571 -39.30 -16.62 -8.74
CA THR A 571 -38.61 -17.02 -9.97
C THR A 571 -37.40 -17.87 -9.60
N PRO A 572 -37.09 -18.97 -10.31
CA PRO A 572 -35.85 -19.70 -10.07
C PRO A 572 -34.62 -18.85 -10.42
N ASP A 573 -33.57 -18.92 -9.60
CA ASP A 573 -32.35 -18.13 -9.72
C ASP A 573 -31.72 -18.28 -11.13
N SER A 574 -31.55 -19.52 -11.62
CA SER A 574 -31.11 -19.85 -13.01
C SER A 574 -31.90 -19.25 -14.18
N GLN A 575 -33.00 -18.54 -13.90
CA GLN A 575 -33.79 -17.83 -14.91
C GLN A 575 -33.65 -16.31 -14.79
N GLN A 576 -32.73 -15.85 -13.95
CA GLN A 576 -32.56 -14.47 -13.53
C GLN A 576 -31.10 -14.10 -13.61
N ALA A 577 -30.71 -13.40 -14.66
CA ALA A 577 -29.33 -12.92 -14.83
C ALA A 577 -28.80 -12.07 -13.65
N ASN A 578 -29.66 -11.50 -12.81
CA ASN A 578 -29.32 -10.71 -11.63
C ASN A 578 -29.39 -11.48 -10.30
N VAL A 579 -29.58 -12.81 -10.31
CA VAL A 579 -29.66 -13.64 -9.09
C VAL A 579 -28.92 -14.94 -9.36
N THR A 580 -28.09 -15.36 -8.42
CA THR A 580 -27.36 -16.63 -8.55
C THR A 580 -27.25 -17.35 -7.21
N THR A 581 -27.25 -18.68 -7.24
CA THR A 581 -27.02 -19.51 -6.06
C THR A 581 -25.88 -20.51 -6.26
N LEU A 582 -24.84 -20.40 -5.45
CA LEU A 582 -23.63 -21.23 -5.53
C LEU A 582 -23.21 -21.80 -4.18
N LEU A 583 -22.25 -22.72 -4.18
CA LEU A 583 -21.73 -23.37 -2.97
C LEU A 583 -20.55 -22.59 -2.39
N ASP A 584 -20.56 -22.37 -1.07
CA ASP A 584 -19.43 -21.86 -0.31
C ASP A 584 -18.32 -22.90 -0.14
N LEU A 585 -17.20 -22.49 0.46
CA LEU A 585 -16.03 -23.35 0.72
C LEU A 585 -16.33 -24.58 1.59
N ASN A 586 -17.47 -24.61 2.29
CA ASN A 586 -17.91 -25.72 3.14
C ASN A 586 -19.05 -26.54 2.49
N GLY A 587 -19.43 -26.22 1.25
CA GLY A 587 -20.52 -26.88 0.54
C GLY A 587 -21.92 -26.46 1.00
N ASN A 588 -22.09 -25.29 1.61
CA ASN A 588 -23.39 -24.70 1.89
C ASN A 588 -23.77 -23.69 0.81
N TYR A 589 -25.06 -23.52 0.52
CA TYR A 589 -25.50 -22.57 -0.49
C TYR A 589 -25.48 -21.11 -0.01
N VAL A 590 -24.96 -20.25 -0.86
CA VAL A 590 -25.02 -18.79 -0.78
C VAL A 590 -25.78 -18.29 -1.99
N THR A 591 -26.69 -17.34 -1.78
CA THR A 591 -27.41 -16.69 -2.89
C THR A 591 -26.97 -15.23 -2.98
N VAL A 592 -26.67 -14.75 -4.18
CA VAL A 592 -26.33 -13.36 -4.46
C VAL A 592 -27.41 -12.79 -5.37
N ALA A 593 -27.98 -11.63 -5.03
CA ALA A 593 -29.05 -11.01 -5.79
C ALA A 593 -28.82 -9.50 -5.94
N ALA A 594 -29.02 -8.98 -7.13
CA ALA A 594 -28.98 -7.55 -7.46
C ALA A 594 -30.33 -7.06 -8.00
N ASP A 595 -30.42 -5.76 -8.30
CA ASP A 595 -31.64 -5.15 -8.82
C ASP A 595 -32.04 -5.70 -10.22
N PRO A 596 -33.35 -5.81 -10.54
CA PRO A 596 -33.78 -6.24 -11.86
C PRO A 596 -33.24 -5.34 -12.98
N GLY A 597 -32.69 -5.96 -14.03
CA GLY A 597 -32.12 -5.27 -15.19
C GLY A 597 -30.59 -5.23 -15.22
N THR A 598 -29.93 -5.66 -14.14
CA THR A 598 -28.49 -5.96 -14.12
C THR A 598 -28.22 -7.41 -14.51
N GLN A 599 -26.95 -7.78 -14.70
CA GLN A 599 -26.52 -9.14 -14.97
C GLN A 599 -25.22 -9.46 -14.23
N PHE A 600 -25.19 -10.53 -13.45
CA PHE A 600 -23.96 -11.09 -12.93
C PHE A 600 -23.18 -11.82 -14.04
N LEU A 601 -21.86 -11.81 -13.92
CA LEU A 601 -20.93 -12.50 -14.79
C LEU A 601 -19.77 -13.05 -13.94
N GLY A 602 -19.43 -14.32 -14.14
CA GLY A 602 -18.28 -14.96 -13.50
C GLY A 602 -18.39 -15.02 -11.97
N VAL A 603 -19.57 -15.30 -11.42
CA VAL A 603 -19.73 -15.44 -9.96
C VAL A 603 -19.01 -16.68 -9.46
N SER A 604 -18.16 -16.51 -8.45
CA SER A 604 -17.42 -17.60 -7.79
C SER A 604 -17.33 -17.40 -6.29
N ILE A 605 -16.99 -18.50 -5.58
CA ILE A 605 -16.52 -18.44 -4.20
C ILE A 605 -15.03 -18.76 -4.19
N ASP A 606 -14.23 -17.77 -3.84
CA ASP A 606 -12.79 -17.87 -3.78
C ASP A 606 -12.31 -18.06 -2.34
N PRO A 607 -11.18 -18.76 -2.11
CA PRO A 607 -10.50 -18.71 -0.82
C PRO A 607 -10.03 -17.28 -0.51
N ASN A 608 -9.66 -17.03 0.74
CA ASN A 608 -9.03 -15.77 1.13
C ASN A 608 -7.84 -15.47 0.18
N PRO A 609 -7.84 -14.32 -0.54
CA PRO A 609 -6.85 -14.02 -1.56
C PRO A 609 -5.46 -13.65 -1.00
N ALA A 610 -5.34 -13.31 0.28
CA ALA A 610 -4.06 -12.95 0.92
C ALA A 610 -3.99 -13.46 2.38
N PRO A 611 -4.01 -14.79 2.59
CA PRO A 611 -4.16 -15.40 3.92
C PRO A 611 -3.02 -15.02 4.88
N GLU A 612 -1.79 -14.88 4.37
CA GLU A 612 -0.60 -14.50 5.14
C GLU A 612 -0.61 -13.05 5.66
N THR A 613 -1.42 -12.17 5.06
CA THR A 613 -1.56 -10.77 5.47
C THR A 613 -2.90 -10.46 6.12
N THR A 614 -3.73 -11.49 6.39
CA THR A 614 -5.08 -11.33 6.96
C THR A 614 -5.04 -10.48 8.25
N PRO A 615 -5.86 -9.43 8.38
CA PRO A 615 -5.86 -8.58 9.56
C PRO A 615 -6.21 -9.36 10.83
N THR A 616 -5.75 -8.84 11.97
CA THR A 616 -6.10 -9.36 13.28
C THR A 616 -6.89 -8.31 14.06
N ALA A 617 -7.86 -8.76 14.86
CA ALA A 617 -8.64 -7.93 15.75
C ALA A 617 -8.46 -8.43 17.18
N GLY A 618 -7.85 -7.61 18.04
CA GLY A 618 -7.55 -8.00 19.42
C GLY A 618 -6.59 -9.20 19.54
N GLY A 619 -5.70 -9.39 18.56
CA GLY A 619 -4.76 -10.53 18.50
C GLY A 619 -5.35 -11.83 17.93
N THR A 620 -6.63 -11.84 17.55
CA THR A 620 -7.27 -12.98 16.87
C THR A 620 -7.33 -12.70 15.37
N THR A 621 -6.90 -13.67 14.55
CA THR A 621 -7.03 -13.60 13.09
C THR A 621 -8.50 -13.57 12.68
N ILE A 622 -8.85 -12.66 11.78
CA ILE A 622 -10.18 -12.59 11.18
C ILE A 622 -10.39 -13.81 10.29
N THR A 623 -11.56 -14.44 10.37
CA THR A 623 -11.90 -15.64 9.59
C THR A 623 -13.00 -15.36 8.57
N PHE A 624 -12.92 -16.01 7.40
CA PHE A 624 -13.87 -15.90 6.30
C PHE A 624 -14.62 -17.23 6.11
N PRO A 625 -15.64 -17.52 6.93
CA PRO A 625 -16.26 -18.84 6.96
C PRO A 625 -16.91 -19.25 5.63
N ASN A 626 -17.39 -18.32 4.82
CA ASN A 626 -18.01 -18.59 3.53
C ASN A 626 -17.08 -18.38 2.33
N GLY A 627 -15.82 -17.98 2.55
CA GLY A 627 -14.93 -17.53 1.48
C GLY A 627 -15.22 -16.10 1.01
N PHE A 628 -14.63 -15.73 -0.12
CA PHE A 628 -14.85 -14.48 -0.83
C PHE A 628 -15.84 -14.71 -1.94
N VAL A 629 -16.91 -13.94 -1.96
CA VAL A 629 -17.81 -13.90 -3.11
C VAL A 629 -17.15 -12.99 -4.12
N SER A 630 -16.88 -13.50 -5.32
CA SER A 630 -16.32 -12.74 -6.42
C SER A 630 -17.34 -12.67 -7.55
N PHE A 631 -17.54 -11.50 -8.13
CA PHE A 631 -18.46 -11.32 -9.26
C PHE A 631 -18.16 -10.04 -10.04
N LEU A 632 -18.62 -10.03 -11.30
CA LEU A 632 -18.86 -8.82 -12.08
C LEU A 632 -20.36 -8.59 -12.20
N LEU A 633 -20.88 -7.43 -11.78
CA LEU A 633 -22.27 -7.04 -12.02
C LEU A 633 -22.30 -5.99 -13.13
N ASP A 634 -22.88 -6.32 -14.29
CA ASP A 634 -23.05 -5.43 -15.45
C ASP A 634 -24.48 -4.87 -15.53
N GLY A 635 -24.67 -3.86 -16.37
CA GLY A 635 -25.99 -3.27 -16.65
C GLY A 635 -26.44 -2.21 -15.63
N ILE A 636 -25.52 -1.66 -14.85
CA ILE A 636 -25.80 -0.55 -13.94
C ILE A 636 -25.59 0.77 -14.71
N PRO A 637 -26.43 1.80 -14.52
CA PRO A 637 -26.15 3.11 -15.13
C PRO A 637 -24.84 3.68 -14.55
N VAL A 638 -23.96 4.17 -15.43
CA VAL A 638 -22.60 4.61 -15.06
C VAL A 638 -22.61 5.58 -13.87
N GLY A 639 -21.82 5.28 -12.86
CA GLY A 639 -21.67 6.06 -11.61
C GLY A 639 -22.87 6.03 -10.66
N SER A 640 -23.87 5.18 -10.93
CA SER A 640 -25.05 5.05 -10.07
C SER A 640 -24.79 4.14 -8.88
N ASN A 641 -25.67 4.24 -7.88
CA ASN A 641 -25.68 3.30 -6.77
C ASN A 641 -26.39 2.00 -7.16
N THR A 642 -25.96 0.90 -6.56
CA THR A 642 -26.64 -0.38 -6.63
C THR A 642 -26.54 -1.08 -5.28
N ALA A 643 -27.49 -1.95 -4.99
CA ALA A 643 -27.45 -2.79 -3.80
C ALA A 643 -27.41 -4.26 -4.21
N ILE A 644 -26.54 -5.02 -3.55
CA ILE A 644 -26.37 -6.45 -3.78
C ILE A 644 -26.64 -7.16 -2.46
N SER A 645 -27.59 -8.09 -2.45
CA SER A 645 -27.90 -8.91 -1.29
C SER A 645 -27.18 -10.24 -1.38
N ILE A 646 -26.43 -10.60 -0.34
CA ILE A 646 -25.87 -11.93 -0.12
C ILE A 646 -26.68 -12.61 0.99
N PHE A 647 -27.40 -13.67 0.64
CA PHE A 647 -28.11 -14.53 1.57
C PHE A 647 -27.21 -15.68 1.99
N LEU A 648 -26.98 -15.77 3.29
CA LEU A 648 -26.08 -16.74 3.89
C LEU A 648 -26.84 -17.96 4.44
N PRO A 649 -26.17 -19.13 4.55
CA PRO A 649 -26.75 -20.33 5.15
C PRO A 649 -27.32 -20.07 6.56
N THR A 650 -28.43 -20.73 6.91
CA THR A 650 -29.07 -20.57 8.24
C THR A 650 -28.24 -21.09 9.43
N ASN A 651 -27.19 -21.85 9.16
CA ASN A 651 -26.22 -22.42 10.10
C ASN A 651 -24.88 -21.65 10.15
N ASN A 652 -24.85 -20.40 9.69
CA ASN A 652 -23.59 -19.66 9.59
C ASN A 652 -23.01 -19.31 10.98
N PRO A 653 -21.69 -19.48 11.22
CA PRO A 653 -20.99 -18.75 12.28
C PRO A 653 -21.32 -17.25 12.25
N SER A 654 -21.22 -16.58 13.39
CA SER A 654 -21.57 -15.16 13.59
C SER A 654 -20.72 -14.22 12.72
N VAL A 655 -21.06 -14.13 11.44
CA VAL A 655 -20.57 -13.10 10.53
C VAL A 655 -21.05 -11.77 11.06
N ASN A 656 -20.12 -10.86 11.26
CA ASN A 656 -20.39 -9.55 11.87
C ASN A 656 -19.60 -8.42 11.22
N SER A 657 -18.83 -8.71 10.18
CA SER A 657 -18.10 -7.75 9.38
C SER A 657 -17.97 -8.26 7.94
N TYR A 658 -17.57 -7.39 7.02
CA TYR A 658 -17.29 -7.73 5.63
C TYR A 658 -15.98 -7.05 5.25
N PHE A 659 -15.04 -7.80 4.70
CA PHE A 659 -13.75 -7.28 4.30
C PHE A 659 -13.52 -7.47 2.81
N LYS A 660 -12.69 -6.58 2.28
CA LYS A 660 -12.19 -6.65 0.92
C LYS A 660 -10.67 -6.62 0.94
N TYR A 661 -10.07 -7.23 -0.08
CA TYR A 661 -8.64 -7.18 -0.34
C TYR A 661 -8.42 -6.65 -1.76
N GLY A 662 -8.01 -5.40 -1.86
CA GLY A 662 -7.98 -4.70 -3.12
C GLY A 662 -7.50 -3.27 -2.95
N TRP A 663 -7.71 -2.48 -3.99
CA TRP A 663 -7.49 -1.05 -3.93
C TRP A 663 -8.75 -0.33 -3.44
N ILE A 664 -8.55 0.83 -2.83
CA ILE A 664 -9.59 1.79 -2.48
C ILE A 664 -9.41 3.07 -3.30
N PRO A 665 -10.44 3.92 -3.45
CA PRO A 665 -10.31 5.19 -4.14
C PRO A 665 -9.13 5.99 -3.59
N GLY A 666 -8.14 6.29 -4.44
CA GLY A 666 -6.92 7.01 -4.08
C GLY A 666 -5.64 6.15 -4.08
N ASP A 667 -5.76 4.83 -4.12
CA ASP A 667 -4.60 3.95 -4.31
C ASP A 667 -4.05 4.03 -5.73
N ASN A 668 -2.73 3.98 -5.87
CA ASN A 668 -2.06 3.83 -7.16
C ASN A 668 -1.55 2.39 -7.32
N PRO A 669 -2.12 1.57 -8.22
CA PRO A 669 -1.71 0.19 -8.47
C PRO A 669 -0.22 -0.03 -8.79
N LEU A 670 0.48 1.00 -9.27
CA LEU A 670 1.90 0.95 -9.62
C LEU A 670 2.84 1.16 -8.41
N ILE A 671 2.30 1.59 -7.27
CA ILE A 671 3.07 2.01 -6.08
C ILE A 671 2.55 1.30 -4.82
N VAL A 672 1.24 1.14 -4.71
CA VAL A 672 0.56 0.52 -3.58
C VAL A 672 0.06 -0.87 -4.00
N SER A 673 0.63 -1.90 -3.36
CA SER A 673 0.08 -3.26 -3.46
C SER A 673 -1.31 -3.31 -2.84
N LYS A 674 -2.19 -4.17 -3.36
CA LYS A 674 -3.51 -4.44 -2.77
C LYS A 674 -3.40 -4.66 -1.26
N HIS A 675 -4.36 -4.13 -0.51
CA HIS A 675 -4.36 -4.25 0.93
C HIS A 675 -5.76 -4.55 1.46
N TRP A 676 -5.80 -4.89 2.74
CA TRP A 676 -7.03 -5.17 3.46
C TRP A 676 -7.75 -3.88 3.82
N TYR A 677 -9.07 -3.88 3.68
CA TYR A 677 -9.93 -2.86 4.27
C TYR A 677 -11.28 -3.45 4.67
N GLN A 678 -11.84 -2.90 5.74
CA GLN A 678 -13.19 -3.25 6.18
C GLN A 678 -14.18 -2.43 5.34
N PHE A 679 -15.20 -3.08 4.80
CA PHE A 679 -16.20 -2.46 3.94
C PHE A 679 -17.47 -2.18 4.75
N ASP A 680 -17.38 -1.32 5.75
CA ASP A 680 -18.52 -0.95 6.60
C ASP A 680 -19.42 0.07 5.92
N PHE A 681 -20.74 -0.06 6.09
CA PHE A 681 -21.68 0.89 5.51
C PHE A 681 -21.59 2.29 6.15
N ASP A 682 -21.25 3.28 5.32
CA ASP A 682 -21.08 4.68 5.74
C ASP A 682 -22.31 5.57 5.47
N GLY A 683 -23.38 4.98 4.93
CA GLY A 683 -24.58 5.68 4.47
C GLY A 683 -24.65 5.87 2.95
N ARG A 684 -23.59 5.52 2.21
CA ARG A 684 -23.53 5.56 0.74
C ARG A 684 -22.96 4.27 0.14
N THR A 685 -21.82 3.79 0.66
CA THR A 685 -21.17 2.55 0.23
C THR A 685 -20.81 1.69 1.44
N GLY A 686 -20.68 0.38 1.27
CA GLY A 686 -20.30 -0.55 2.32
C GLY A 686 -21.36 -1.62 2.60
N ALA A 687 -21.04 -2.51 3.52
CA ALA A 687 -21.86 -3.65 3.89
C ALA A 687 -22.72 -3.36 5.12
N GLU A 688 -24.02 -3.59 4.99
CA GLU A 688 -24.95 -3.70 6.11
C GLU A 688 -25.21 -5.18 6.41
N ILE A 689 -24.89 -5.60 7.64
CA ILE A 689 -25.01 -7.01 8.04
C ILE A 689 -26.24 -7.17 8.94
N GLN A 690 -27.16 -8.02 8.47
CA GLN A 690 -28.31 -8.53 9.21
C GLN A 690 -28.10 -10.01 9.50
N GLU A 691 -28.95 -10.64 10.31
CA GLU A 691 -28.72 -11.99 10.86
C GLU A 691 -28.15 -13.00 9.84
N ASN A 692 -28.82 -13.21 8.70
CA ASN A 692 -28.38 -14.11 7.62
C ASN A 692 -28.33 -13.43 6.24
N GLN A 693 -28.29 -12.10 6.20
CA GLN A 693 -28.27 -11.34 4.95
C GLN A 693 -27.25 -10.20 5.06
N ILE A 694 -26.40 -10.07 4.06
CA ILE A 694 -25.51 -8.92 3.90
C ILE A 694 -26.01 -8.12 2.73
N ILE A 695 -26.19 -6.82 2.92
CA ILE A 695 -26.55 -5.89 1.85
C ILE A 695 -25.30 -5.06 1.56
N LEU A 696 -24.70 -5.28 0.40
CA LEU A 696 -23.58 -4.52 -0.10
C LEU A 696 -24.10 -3.34 -0.91
N HIS A 697 -23.79 -2.14 -0.45
CA HIS A 697 -24.10 -0.91 -1.15
C HIS A 697 -22.87 -0.48 -1.94
N PHE A 698 -23.00 -0.44 -3.27
CA PHE A 698 -21.95 -0.03 -4.18
C PHE A 698 -22.34 1.25 -4.90
N VAL A 699 -21.31 1.94 -5.37
CA VAL A 699 -21.38 2.98 -6.39
C VAL A 699 -20.39 2.56 -7.46
N ASP A 700 -20.80 2.55 -8.73
CA ASP A 700 -19.93 2.23 -9.88
C ASP A 700 -18.76 3.21 -9.96
N GLY A 701 -17.53 2.67 -9.87
CA GLY A 701 -16.27 3.38 -9.66
C GLY A 701 -16.05 3.98 -8.27
N GLY A 702 -16.80 3.54 -7.26
CA GLY A 702 -16.75 4.01 -5.88
C GLY A 702 -15.98 3.09 -4.93
N PHE A 703 -15.98 3.44 -3.64
CA PHE A 703 -15.40 2.59 -2.60
C PHE A 703 -16.07 1.21 -2.61
N GLY A 704 -15.25 0.16 -2.64
CA GLY A 704 -15.71 -1.22 -2.76
C GLY A 704 -15.80 -1.75 -4.19
N ASP A 705 -15.78 -0.91 -5.23
CA ASP A 705 -15.67 -1.38 -6.61
C ASP A 705 -14.20 -1.65 -6.95
N ALA A 706 -13.83 -2.88 -7.30
CA ALA A 706 -12.44 -3.30 -7.30
C ALA A 706 -11.57 -2.64 -8.37
N ASP A 707 -12.17 -2.21 -9.49
CA ASP A 707 -11.46 -1.49 -10.57
C ASP A 707 -11.53 0.04 -10.40
N LEU A 708 -12.34 0.52 -9.44
CA LEU A 708 -12.56 1.93 -9.12
C LEU A 708 -12.93 2.79 -10.35
N THR A 709 -13.50 2.18 -11.39
CA THR A 709 -13.79 2.82 -12.67
C THR A 709 -15.29 2.85 -12.94
N PRO A 710 -15.94 4.02 -13.06
CA PRO A 710 -17.34 4.07 -13.43
C PRO A 710 -17.51 3.66 -14.89
N ASN A 711 -17.91 2.42 -15.11
CA ASN A 711 -18.08 1.83 -16.44
C ASN A 711 -19.42 1.09 -16.58
N GLY A 712 -20.32 1.28 -15.63
CA GLY A 712 -21.61 0.62 -15.52
C GLY A 712 -21.49 -0.79 -14.94
N ARG A 713 -20.37 -1.11 -14.30
CA ARG A 713 -20.08 -2.45 -13.79
C ARG A 713 -19.44 -2.39 -12.42
N ILE A 714 -19.82 -3.33 -11.55
CA ILE A 714 -19.20 -3.51 -10.24
C ILE A 714 -18.35 -4.77 -10.26
N PHE A 715 -17.08 -4.64 -9.92
CA PHE A 715 -16.19 -5.75 -9.63
C PHE A 715 -16.10 -5.96 -8.12
N ASP A 716 -16.55 -7.11 -7.63
CA ASP A 716 -16.37 -7.51 -6.25
C ASP A 716 -15.46 -8.73 -6.21
N PRO A 717 -14.41 -8.65 -5.39
CA PRO A 717 -14.19 -9.75 -4.47
C PRO A 717 -14.26 -9.24 -3.03
N GLY A 718 -15.14 -9.84 -2.24
CA GLY A 718 -15.30 -9.52 -0.82
C GLY A 718 -15.80 -10.70 0.01
N GLY A 719 -15.40 -10.73 1.28
CA GLY A 719 -15.62 -11.86 2.17
C GLY A 719 -16.46 -11.52 3.40
N PRO A 720 -17.60 -12.20 3.63
CA PRO A 720 -18.25 -12.26 4.93
C PRO A 720 -17.26 -12.70 6.01
N ALA A 721 -17.09 -11.90 7.05
CA ALA A 721 -16.07 -12.08 8.07
C ALA A 721 -16.64 -12.24 9.48
N SER A 722 -15.99 -13.09 10.27
CA SER A 722 -16.29 -13.24 11.70
C SER A 722 -15.15 -12.71 12.56
N ILE A 723 -15.46 -11.72 13.39
CA ILE A 723 -14.54 -11.17 14.39
C ILE A 723 -14.99 -11.62 15.79
N ASN A 724 -14.25 -12.56 16.40
CA ASN A 724 -14.52 -13.05 17.75
C ASN A 724 -13.68 -12.29 18.79
N LEU A 725 -14.17 -11.15 19.27
CA LEU A 725 -13.57 -10.46 20.42
C LEU A 725 -14.08 -11.14 21.70
N GLY A 726 -13.19 -11.84 22.42
CA GLY A 726 -13.53 -12.50 23.68
C GLY A 726 -14.23 -11.54 24.65
N SER A 727 -15.39 -11.93 25.17
CA SER A 727 -16.21 -11.09 26.04
C SER A 727 -15.47 -10.71 27.33
N SER A 728 -14.99 -9.47 27.45
CA SER A 728 -14.60 -8.88 28.73
C SER A 728 -15.84 -8.37 29.45
N SER A 729 -16.13 -8.94 30.61
CA SER A 729 -17.18 -8.50 31.51
C SER A 729 -16.83 -7.15 32.15
N SER A 730 -17.32 -6.04 31.58
CA SER A 730 -17.24 -4.72 32.23
C SER A 730 -18.55 -4.38 32.94
N SER A 731 -18.48 -4.42 34.26
CA SER A 731 -19.43 -3.87 35.21
C SER A 731 -19.81 -2.42 34.91
N SER A 732 -21.09 -2.10 35.08
CA SER A 732 -21.65 -0.76 35.00
C SER A 732 -20.94 0.25 35.93
N GLY A 733 -20.46 1.35 35.36
CA GLY A 733 -20.10 2.60 36.05
C GLY A 733 -20.62 3.77 35.21
N GLY A 734 -21.48 4.61 35.80
CA GLY A 734 -22.36 5.52 35.07
C GLY A 734 -21.94 6.99 34.97
N GLY A 735 -22.84 7.75 34.31
CA GLY A 735 -22.92 9.22 34.28
C GLY A 735 -22.19 9.86 33.09
N CYS A 736 -22.72 10.79 32.31
CA CYS A 736 -23.96 11.58 32.33
C CYS A 736 -24.31 11.96 30.88
N SER A 737 -25.59 12.02 30.52
CA SER A 737 -26.06 12.72 29.31
C SER A 737 -27.13 13.74 29.73
N LEU A 738 -26.95 14.97 29.29
CA LEU A 738 -27.91 16.06 29.47
C LEU A 738 -28.62 16.32 28.15
N THR A 739 -29.96 16.33 28.29
CA THR A 739 -30.96 17.10 27.55
C THR A 739 -31.54 16.55 26.23
N THR A 740 -32.79 16.13 26.38
CA THR A 740 -33.89 15.89 25.42
C THR A 740 -34.45 17.23 24.88
N PRO A 741 -35.59 17.35 24.11
CA PRO A 741 -36.58 16.33 23.67
C PRO A 741 -37.22 16.51 22.25
N ARG A 742 -37.92 15.48 21.74
CA ARG A 742 -39.37 15.51 21.37
C ARG A 742 -39.91 14.18 20.81
N ASN A 743 -40.88 13.60 21.56
CA ASN A 743 -42.18 12.99 21.17
C ASN A 743 -42.28 12.08 19.91
N LYS A 744 -43.00 10.95 19.85
CA LYS A 744 -44.09 10.37 20.68
C LYS A 744 -44.48 8.97 20.15
N ALA A 745 -45.19 8.21 21.02
CA ALA A 745 -45.98 6.96 20.81
C ALA A 745 -45.15 5.65 20.75
N SER A 746 -45.39 4.57 21.49
CA SER A 746 -46.64 3.93 21.97
C SER A 746 -46.41 3.04 23.22
N ARG A 747 -47.48 2.56 23.85
CA ARG A 747 -47.61 1.99 25.22
C ARG A 747 -47.44 0.43 25.32
N PRO A 748 -47.41 -0.16 26.55
CA PRO A 748 -46.57 -1.31 26.94
C PRO A 748 -47.32 -2.62 27.26
N ILE A 749 -46.61 -3.75 27.26
CA ILE A 749 -46.97 -5.01 27.94
C ILE A 749 -45.70 -5.68 28.54
N ASP A 750 -45.84 -6.20 29.76
CA ASP A 750 -45.01 -7.19 30.49
C ASP A 750 -43.83 -6.79 31.40
N MET A 751 -44.19 -6.13 32.50
CA MET A 751 -43.44 -6.01 33.75
C MET A 751 -43.88 -7.09 34.77
N VAL A 752 -43.67 -8.38 34.50
CA VAL A 752 -44.01 -9.48 35.43
C VAL A 752 -42.86 -10.50 35.66
N VAL A 753 -41.84 -10.54 34.80
CA VAL A 753 -40.76 -11.53 34.90
C VAL A 753 -39.62 -11.11 35.85
N LEU A 754 -39.41 -9.81 36.06
CA LEU A 754 -38.29 -9.27 36.85
C LEU A 754 -38.46 -9.33 38.39
N LEU A 755 -39.67 -9.59 38.90
CA LEU A 755 -39.96 -9.62 40.34
C LEU A 755 -39.76 -11.00 40.99
N VAL A 756 -39.67 -12.07 40.21
CA VAL A 756 -39.51 -13.45 40.71
C VAL A 756 -38.02 -13.81 40.94
N LEU A 757 -37.10 -13.24 40.16
CA LEU A 757 -35.66 -13.56 40.25
C LEU A 757 -34.96 -12.89 41.46
N ALA A 758 -35.46 -11.73 41.91
CA ALA A 758 -34.90 -10.97 43.03
C ALA A 758 -35.15 -11.61 44.42
N VAL A 759 -36.15 -12.48 44.56
CA VAL A 759 -36.49 -13.17 45.81
C VAL A 759 -35.64 -14.43 46.03
N VAL A 760 -35.26 -15.13 44.94
CA VAL A 760 -34.47 -16.36 44.99
C VAL A 760 -33.00 -16.09 45.34
N LEU A 761 -32.41 -15.01 44.84
CA LEU A 761 -31.03 -14.62 45.12
C LEU A 761 -30.82 -14.07 46.55
N ARG A 762 -31.85 -13.51 47.19
CA ARG A 762 -31.81 -13.06 48.59
C ARG A 762 -31.83 -14.20 49.62
N LEU A 763 -32.32 -15.38 49.26
CA LEU A 763 -32.37 -16.55 50.15
C LEU A 763 -31.08 -17.38 50.14
N LEU A 764 -30.28 -17.33 49.06
CA LEU A 764 -29.03 -18.09 48.93
C LEU A 764 -27.81 -17.38 49.56
N ARG A 765 -27.81 -16.04 49.67
CA ARG A 765 -26.72 -15.28 50.32
C ARG A 765 -26.74 -15.30 51.86
N LYS A 766 -27.79 -15.82 52.51
CA LYS A 766 -27.91 -15.88 53.98
C LYS A 766 -27.40 -17.19 54.62
N ARG A 767 -26.93 -18.16 53.82
CA ARG A 767 -26.49 -19.49 54.31
C ARG A 767 -24.98 -19.76 54.25
N TYR A 768 -24.15 -18.82 53.81
CA TYR A 768 -22.69 -19.03 53.66
C TYR A 768 -21.79 -18.16 54.56
N ALA A 769 -22.35 -17.40 55.50
CA ALA A 769 -21.60 -16.49 56.38
C ALA A 769 -21.72 -16.84 57.88
N THR A 770 -21.60 -18.13 58.22
CA THR A 770 -21.51 -18.59 59.62
C THR A 770 -20.66 -19.86 59.68
N PHE A 771 -19.35 -19.78 59.40
CA PHE A 771 -18.41 -20.85 59.75
C PHE A 771 -16.96 -20.37 59.85
N GLU A 772 -16.67 -19.46 60.80
CA GLU A 772 -15.33 -19.34 61.40
C GLU A 772 -15.49 -18.97 62.89
N ASN A 773 -15.42 -19.98 63.78
CA ASN A 773 -14.49 -19.97 64.93
C ASN A 773 -14.70 -21.17 65.88
N THR A 774 -13.63 -21.96 65.97
CA THR A 774 -13.05 -22.62 67.16
C THR A 774 -13.80 -23.70 67.95
N HIS A 775 -13.10 -24.85 68.08
CA HIS A 775 -12.76 -25.63 69.30
C HIS A 775 -12.70 -27.13 68.95
N HIS A 776 -11.86 -28.02 69.50
CA HIS A 776 -10.75 -27.97 70.44
C HIS A 776 -10.00 -29.33 70.35
N LYS A 777 -8.75 -29.30 70.82
CA LYS A 777 -7.88 -30.39 71.30
C LYS A 777 -8.55 -31.53 72.11
N LEU A 778 -7.82 -32.66 72.13
CA LEU A 778 -7.69 -33.79 73.11
C LEU A 778 -8.41 -35.11 72.77
N PRO A 779 -7.89 -36.28 73.19
CA PRO A 779 -6.82 -36.55 74.19
C PRO A 779 -5.41 -36.73 73.63
#